data_AF-M7TL40-F1
#
_entry.id   AF-M7TL40-F1
#
_cell.length_a   1.000
_cell.length_b   1.000
_cell.length_c   1.000
_cell.angle_alpha   90.00
_cell.angle_beta   90.00
_cell.angle_gamma   90.00
#
_symmetry.space_group_name_H-M   'P 1'
#
loop_
_entity.id
_entity.type
_entity.pdbx_description
1 polymer ?
#
loop_
_entity_poly.entity_id
_entity_poly.type
_entity_poly.pdbx_seq_one_letter_code
_entity_poly.pdbx_strand_id
1 'polypeptide(L)'
;MPLFGRHQEEYEPEPVVEEPKRSSSIFHRNRTESVSPSERSMSTVSSTPSQSSRNRGFLHKNREAQDPVIAAAEQRIINAEQMEREADRALINAREAVAEAREHMRQLKLEMEAQAKALKVRQGQANNIYKRAKPLGHGRPNDVVRQNDLIQRPLTNNEDITINGSPQELIKPGDSKVLPAMLSALDVLQEDYFATWQGIYPTGIDWTSAVIGTYVAGALTTITKSFSALSSSKTNENIINKYFAEVIGFYFGQDAFSLRQQAFDDMLWVVLGWLDTVKFIDLHSELHYSNDSQPEWYGQQYKPAFAHRARLFWELASQGWDTTLCGGGMIWSPYLTPYKNAITNELYIAASISMYLYFPGDDNQSPFMLSNPSYPPHDPKYLQAAVDAYKWLNGSNMTDLQGLYVDGYHISNLSGGENTHCDSRNEMVYTYNQGVLLTGQRGLYDATAARSYLVDGHKLIANVINATGYDLKHNVVISPPPKDGSALAKWFGLGRNGILEEGCDSSASCSQNGQTFKGIFFHHLIAFCSDLPGEPIAGTKESLELDRVWHSDKCSQYTKWIRRNAEAALSTKNEEGKFGMWWGVPATQSSLADYTQDQTSRGSVDYRNTGVPKNTEWRGEEYPREAKASKTKEGADVYSGVEDPNDRGRGRTVETQGGGLSVLRALWEVELR
;
A
#
# COMPACT_ATOMS: atom_id res chain seq x y z
N MET A 1 -63.28 -6.29 6.09
CA MET A 1 -62.77 -7.52 6.72
C MET A 1 -61.28 -7.63 6.38
N PRO A 2 -60.39 -7.43 7.36
CA PRO A 2 -58.92 -7.52 7.26
C PRO A 2 -58.45 -8.95 7.70
N LEU A 3 -57.21 -9.41 7.53
CA LEU A 3 -55.98 -8.99 8.23
C LEU A 3 -54.74 -9.62 7.58
N PHE A 4 -53.72 -8.78 7.37
CA PHE A 4 -52.35 -9.14 7.06
C PHE A 4 -51.61 -9.59 8.34
N GLY A 5 -50.90 -10.72 8.28
CA GLY A 5 -49.97 -11.16 9.33
C GLY A 5 -48.57 -10.58 9.09
N ARG A 6 -48.14 -9.73 10.02
CA ARG A 6 -46.80 -9.14 10.15
C ARG A 6 -45.98 -10.08 11.04
N HIS A 7 -44.93 -10.72 10.52
CA HIS A 7 -43.93 -11.33 11.41
C HIS A 7 -43.07 -10.20 11.98
N GLN A 8 -43.17 -9.98 13.29
CA GLN A 8 -42.22 -9.21 14.07
C GLN A 8 -40.99 -10.10 14.32
N GLU A 9 -39.80 -9.62 13.97
CA GLU A 9 -38.56 -10.09 14.58
C GLU A 9 -38.58 -9.63 16.05
N GLU A 10 -38.61 -10.60 16.97
CA GLU A 10 -38.38 -10.36 18.39
C GLU A 10 -36.91 -10.01 18.60
N TYR A 11 -36.68 -8.90 19.32
CA TYR A 11 -35.38 -8.46 19.79
C TYR A 11 -34.98 -9.36 20.96
N GLU A 12 -33.94 -10.17 20.79
CA GLU A 12 -33.35 -10.96 21.88
C GLU A 12 -32.57 -9.99 22.80
N PRO A 13 -32.85 -9.93 24.11
CA PRO A 13 -32.17 -9.00 25.01
C PRO A 13 -30.71 -9.40 25.24
N GLU A 14 -29.81 -8.42 25.31
CA GLU A 14 -28.39 -8.60 25.62
C GLU A 14 -28.18 -9.39 26.93
N PRO A 15 -27.19 -10.31 26.98
CA PRO A 15 -26.87 -11.01 28.22
C PRO A 15 -26.25 -10.05 29.25
N VAL A 16 -26.83 -10.05 30.44
CA VAL A 16 -26.34 -9.37 31.64
C VAL A 16 -24.97 -9.94 32.02
N VAL A 17 -23.94 -9.08 32.04
CA VAL A 17 -22.62 -9.43 32.59
C VAL A 17 -22.75 -9.48 34.12
N GLU A 18 -22.79 -10.68 34.70
CA GLU A 18 -22.58 -10.86 36.13
C GLU A 18 -21.09 -10.63 36.46
N GLU A 19 -20.81 -9.72 37.40
CA GLU A 19 -19.47 -9.55 37.97
C GLU A 19 -18.98 -10.84 38.65
N PRO A 20 -17.69 -11.20 38.53
CA PRO A 20 -17.17 -12.42 39.12
C PRO A 20 -17.13 -12.35 40.66
N LYS A 21 -17.82 -13.32 41.27
CA LYS A 21 -17.80 -13.60 42.72
C LYS A 21 -16.38 -13.96 43.18
N ARG A 22 -15.82 -13.13 44.05
CA ARG A 22 -14.57 -13.43 44.79
C ARG A 22 -14.79 -14.57 45.79
N SER A 23 -13.94 -15.61 45.72
CA SER A 23 -13.81 -16.63 46.77
C SER A 23 -12.73 -16.26 47.80
N SER A 24 -13.12 -16.35 49.08
CA SER A 24 -12.37 -16.40 50.36
C SER A 24 -10.96 -17.03 50.30
N SER A 25 -9.95 -16.76 51.15
CA SER A 25 -9.82 -16.21 52.52
C SER A 25 -8.30 -16.07 52.83
N ILE A 26 -7.93 -15.18 53.77
CA ILE A 26 -7.13 -15.43 55.01
C ILE A 26 -6.44 -14.12 55.42
N PHE A 27 -7.02 -13.39 56.39
CA PHE A 27 -6.40 -12.93 57.65
C PHE A 27 -7.27 -11.85 58.31
N HIS A 28 -7.58 -12.10 59.59
CA HIS A 28 -8.43 -11.34 60.50
C HIS A 28 -7.89 -9.94 60.85
N ARG A 29 -8.79 -8.96 61.06
CA ARG A 29 -9.06 -8.37 62.39
C ARG A 29 -10.16 -7.29 62.42
N ASN A 30 -11.06 -7.50 63.37
CA ASN A 30 -11.89 -6.60 64.17
C ASN A 30 -12.97 -5.70 63.55
N ARG A 31 -14.16 -5.88 64.12
CA ARG A 31 -15.46 -5.29 63.82
C ARG A 31 -15.88 -4.41 65.00
N THR A 32 -16.33 -3.18 64.75
CA THR A 32 -17.27 -2.36 65.55
C THR A 32 -17.56 -1.11 64.71
N GLU A 33 -18.74 -0.49 64.63
CA GLU A 33 -20.14 -0.78 64.89
C GLU A 33 -20.91 0.24 64.03
N SER A 34 -22.16 -0.06 63.71
CA SER A 34 -23.11 0.73 62.91
C SER A 34 -23.42 2.13 63.47
N VAL A 35 -23.81 3.09 62.59
CA VAL A 35 -25.07 3.88 62.63
C VAL A 35 -25.09 4.91 61.47
N SER A 36 -26.22 4.97 60.76
CA SER A 36 -26.59 5.86 59.63
C SER A 36 -27.17 7.21 60.13
N PRO A 37 -27.89 8.02 59.30
CA PRO A 37 -27.52 8.78 58.10
C PRO A 37 -27.85 10.29 58.23
N SER A 38 -27.24 11.19 57.45
CA SER A 38 -27.90 12.47 57.14
C SER A 38 -27.42 13.15 55.85
N GLU A 39 -28.46 13.48 55.10
CA GLU A 39 -28.67 14.40 53.98
C GLU A 39 -27.70 15.59 53.71
N ARG A 40 -27.65 15.88 52.40
CA ARG A 40 -27.74 17.20 51.74
C ARG A 40 -26.48 18.04 51.49
N SER A 41 -26.22 18.14 50.19
CA SER A 41 -26.14 19.38 49.39
C SER A 41 -24.77 19.91 49.02
N MET A 42 -24.61 20.01 47.69
CA MET A 42 -23.56 20.70 46.96
C MET A 42 -23.52 22.20 47.29
N SER A 43 -22.30 22.72 47.39
CA SER A 43 -21.99 24.05 46.87
C SER A 43 -20.51 24.15 46.49
N THR A 44 -20.33 24.56 45.24
CA THR A 44 -19.11 24.96 44.54
C THR A 44 -18.46 26.19 45.15
N VAL A 45 -17.14 26.20 45.35
CA VAL A 45 -16.31 27.42 45.23
C VAL A 45 -14.87 27.05 44.83
N SER A 46 -14.41 27.69 43.74
CA SER A 46 -13.06 27.68 43.21
C SER A 46 -12.11 28.55 44.05
N SER A 47 -10.84 28.15 44.22
CA SER A 47 -9.77 29.07 44.60
C SER A 47 -8.40 28.68 44.02
N THR A 48 -7.80 29.68 43.38
CA THR A 48 -6.44 29.76 42.81
C THR A 48 -5.36 29.65 43.89
N PRO A 49 -4.14 29.15 43.59
CA PRO A 49 -3.12 28.96 44.60
C PRO A 49 -2.27 30.22 44.82
N SER A 50 -2.16 30.65 46.08
CA SER A 50 -1.21 31.66 46.52
C SER A 50 0.14 31.02 46.87
N GLN A 51 1.21 31.66 46.41
CA GLN A 51 2.58 31.37 46.75
C GLN A 51 2.81 31.55 48.25
N SER A 52 3.51 30.59 48.89
CA SER A 52 4.28 30.89 50.09
C SER A 52 5.63 30.17 50.04
N SER A 53 6.68 30.98 50.05
CA SER A 53 8.08 30.59 50.18
C SER A 53 8.38 30.14 51.60
N ARG A 54 9.02 28.98 51.77
CA ARG A 54 9.86 28.70 52.93
C ARG A 54 11.14 27.97 52.51
N ASN A 55 12.25 28.71 52.61
CA ASN A 55 13.62 28.21 52.58
C ASN A 55 13.91 27.33 53.80
N ARG A 56 14.55 26.17 53.59
CA ARG A 56 15.81 25.75 54.23
C ARG A 56 16.15 24.28 53.90
N GLY A 57 17.40 24.03 53.50
CA GLY A 57 18.05 22.73 53.71
C GLY A 57 18.94 22.25 52.57
N PHE A 58 20.12 22.86 52.40
CA PHE A 58 21.22 22.28 51.63
C PHE A 58 21.67 20.97 52.28
N LEU A 59 21.56 19.85 51.54
CA LEU A 59 22.38 18.66 51.74
C LEU A 59 22.91 18.22 50.38
N HIS A 60 24.20 18.46 50.17
CA HIS A 60 24.99 17.78 49.14
C HIS A 60 24.90 16.27 49.36
N LYS A 61 24.37 15.54 48.38
CA LYS A 61 24.57 14.10 48.25
C LYS A 61 25.29 13.84 46.93
N ASN A 62 26.38 13.09 47.04
CA ASN A 62 27.32 12.73 45.99
C ASN A 62 26.63 12.25 44.70
N ARG A 63 27.06 12.80 43.57
CA ARG A 63 26.88 12.20 42.24
C ARG A 63 27.78 10.96 42.18
N GLU A 64 27.22 9.79 42.42
CA GLU A 64 27.75 8.58 41.79
C GLU A 64 27.41 8.67 40.30
N ALA A 65 28.37 8.35 39.44
CA ALA A 65 28.15 8.25 38.01
C ALA A 65 27.09 7.18 37.76
N GLN A 66 25.89 7.58 37.33
CA GLN A 66 24.88 6.64 36.84
C GLN A 66 25.49 5.85 35.68
N ASP A 67 25.40 4.53 35.78
CA ASP A 67 25.80 3.60 34.72
C ASP A 67 25.04 3.96 33.43
N PRO A 68 25.73 4.23 32.30
CA PRO A 68 25.08 4.59 31.04
C PRO A 68 24.08 3.52 30.55
N VAL A 69 24.23 2.26 30.97
CA VAL A 69 23.27 1.18 30.68
C VAL A 69 21.98 1.36 31.47
N ILE A 70 22.07 1.79 32.74
CA ILE A 70 20.90 2.04 33.59
C ILE A 70 20.15 3.29 33.10
N ALA A 71 20.87 4.34 32.72
CA ALA A 71 20.25 5.54 32.13
C ALA A 71 19.52 5.24 30.82
N ALA A 72 20.08 4.37 29.96
CA ALA A 72 19.42 3.93 28.74
C ALA A 72 18.17 3.08 29.02
N ALA A 73 18.19 2.23 30.05
CA ALA A 73 17.03 1.45 30.48
C ALA A 73 15.91 2.33 31.07
N GLU A 74 16.26 3.31 31.91
CA GLU A 74 15.32 4.30 32.46
C GLU A 74 14.66 5.13 31.35
N GLN A 75 15.43 5.57 30.36
CA GLN A 75 14.88 6.29 29.21
C GLN A 75 13.90 5.44 28.39
N ARG A 76 14.17 4.12 28.24
CA ARG A 76 13.25 3.20 27.56
C ARG A 76 11.93 3.03 28.30
N ILE A 77 11.96 2.98 29.63
CA ILE A 77 10.76 2.90 30.46
C ILE A 77 9.95 4.20 30.33
N ILE A 78 10.60 5.36 30.40
CA ILE A 78 9.93 6.66 30.23
C ILE A 78 9.26 6.76 28.86
N ASN A 79 9.95 6.33 27.80
CA ASN A 79 9.38 6.30 26.46
C ASN A 79 8.19 5.33 26.37
N ALA A 80 8.29 4.15 26.99
CA ALA A 80 7.20 3.17 27.02
C ALA A 80 5.96 3.70 27.77
N GLU A 81 6.15 4.34 28.93
CA GLU A 81 5.06 4.97 29.69
C GLU A 81 4.40 6.13 28.93
N GLN A 82 5.20 6.90 28.16
CA GLN A 82 4.66 7.96 27.32
C GLN A 82 3.84 7.38 26.16
N MET A 83 4.35 6.33 25.51
CA MET A 83 3.63 5.63 24.45
C MET A 83 2.33 5.00 24.96
N GLU A 84 2.32 4.45 26.17
CA GLU A 84 1.10 3.91 26.81
C GLU A 84 0.07 5.02 27.06
N ARG A 85 0.49 6.17 27.59
CA ARG A 85 -0.41 7.34 27.78
C ARG A 85 -0.94 7.90 26.47
N GLU A 86 -0.11 7.93 25.43
CA GLU A 86 -0.53 8.37 24.09
C GLU A 86 -1.49 7.37 23.45
N ALA A 87 -1.27 6.06 23.63
CA ALA A 87 -2.17 5.01 23.19
C ALA A 87 -3.53 5.08 23.89
N ASP A 88 -3.55 5.31 25.21
CA ASP A 88 -4.79 5.52 25.97
C ASP A 88 -5.56 6.76 25.47
N ARG A 89 -4.83 7.86 25.20
CA ARG A 89 -5.43 9.08 24.65
C ARG A 89 -5.99 8.85 23.25
N ALA A 90 -5.26 8.12 22.40
CA ALA A 90 -5.71 7.74 21.07
C ALA A 90 -6.95 6.84 21.12
N LEU A 91 -6.99 5.89 22.06
CA LEU A 91 -8.15 5.02 22.27
C LEU A 91 -9.39 5.80 22.72
N ILE A 92 -9.23 6.81 23.59
CA ILE A 92 -10.31 7.71 24.00
C ILE A 92 -10.82 8.51 22.79
N ASN A 93 -9.92 9.14 22.04
CA ASN A 93 -10.27 9.92 20.85
C ASN A 93 -10.96 9.04 19.79
N ALA A 94 -10.49 7.81 19.59
CA ALA A 94 -11.10 6.85 18.66
C ALA A 94 -12.52 6.46 19.10
N ARG A 95 -12.75 6.27 20.40
CA ARG A 95 -14.10 6.00 20.94
C ARG A 95 -15.03 7.19 20.76
N GLU A 96 -14.54 8.41 20.96
CA GLU A 96 -15.31 9.64 20.71
C GLU A 96 -15.65 9.77 19.22
N ALA A 97 -14.67 9.59 18.33
CA ALA A 97 -14.89 9.63 16.88
C ALA A 97 -15.91 8.56 16.40
N VAL A 98 -15.87 7.35 16.95
CA VAL A 98 -16.86 6.30 16.65
C VAL A 98 -18.25 6.68 17.17
N ALA A 99 -18.35 7.35 18.32
CA ALA A 99 -19.61 7.83 18.85
C ALA A 99 -20.20 8.95 17.96
N GLU A 100 -19.36 9.90 17.52
CA GLU A 100 -19.75 10.97 16.60
C GLU A 100 -20.19 10.42 15.23
N ALA A 101 -19.44 9.47 14.66
CA ALA A 101 -19.78 8.83 13.40
C ALA A 101 -21.12 8.08 13.48
N ARG A 102 -21.40 7.40 14.60
CA ARG A 102 -22.70 6.74 14.84
C ARG A 102 -23.85 7.74 14.91
N GLU A 103 -23.64 8.88 15.54
CA GLU A 103 -24.66 9.93 15.63
C GLU A 103 -24.90 10.60 14.28
N HIS A 104 -23.84 10.89 13.53
CA HIS A 104 -23.95 11.41 12.16
C HIS A 104 -24.72 10.44 11.24
N MET A 105 -24.43 9.14 11.33
CA MET A 105 -25.17 8.11 10.58
C MET A 105 -26.66 8.03 10.98
N ARG A 106 -27.01 8.27 12.25
CA ARG A 106 -28.42 8.36 12.67
C ARG A 106 -29.10 9.58 12.06
N GLN A 107 -28.44 10.74 12.08
CA GLN A 107 -28.99 11.96 11.48
C GLN A 107 -29.19 11.81 9.97
N LEU A 108 -28.20 11.28 9.27
CA LEU A 108 -28.29 11.01 7.83
C LEU A 108 -29.45 10.07 7.50
N LYS A 109 -29.65 9.02 8.30
CA LYS A 109 -30.79 8.10 8.14
C LYS A 109 -32.13 8.82 8.30
N LEU A 110 -32.27 9.68 9.31
CA LEU A 110 -33.48 10.47 9.53
C LEU A 110 -33.75 11.45 8.37
N GLU A 111 -32.71 12.09 7.84
CA GLU A 111 -32.82 12.97 6.68
C GLU A 111 -33.23 12.20 5.41
N MET A 112 -32.62 11.05 5.15
CA MET A 112 -32.98 10.19 4.02
C MET A 112 -34.43 9.70 4.12
N GLU A 113 -34.89 9.32 5.31
CA GLU A 113 -36.29 8.94 5.53
C GLU A 113 -37.26 10.12 5.31
N ALA A 114 -36.88 11.33 5.73
CA ALA A 114 -37.66 12.54 5.49
C ALA A 114 -37.72 12.90 4.00
N GLN A 115 -36.59 12.81 3.29
CA GLN A 115 -36.52 13.05 1.84
C GLN A 115 -37.33 12.00 1.07
N ALA A 116 -37.26 10.72 1.44
CA ALA A 116 -38.05 9.66 0.82
C ALA A 116 -39.56 9.88 0.99
N LYS A 117 -40.00 10.35 2.16
CA LYS A 117 -41.40 10.75 2.40
C LYS A 117 -41.81 11.93 1.53
N ALA A 118 -40.96 12.97 1.43
CA ALA A 118 -41.22 14.13 0.58
C ALA A 118 -41.29 13.76 -0.91
N LEU A 119 -40.42 12.86 -1.38
CA LEU A 119 -40.42 12.34 -2.75
C LEU A 119 -41.70 11.56 -3.08
N LYS A 120 -42.18 10.71 -2.16
CA LYS A 120 -43.47 10.02 -2.33
C LYS A 120 -44.65 10.98 -2.44
N VAL A 121 -44.66 12.06 -1.66
CA VAL A 121 -45.70 13.11 -1.75
C VAL A 121 -45.64 13.82 -3.10
N ARG A 122 -44.45 14.23 -3.54
CA ARG A 122 -44.25 14.87 -4.86
C ARG A 122 -44.63 13.94 -6.01
N GLN A 123 -44.30 12.66 -5.93
CA GLN A 123 -44.68 11.65 -6.91
C GLN A 123 -46.20 11.43 -6.97
N GLY A 124 -46.88 11.45 -5.81
CA GLY A 124 -48.34 11.43 -5.73
C GLY A 124 -48.98 12.66 -6.38
N GLN A 125 -48.41 13.85 -6.16
CA GLN A 125 -48.86 15.09 -6.80
C GLN A 125 -48.63 15.07 -8.32
N ALA A 126 -47.47 14.62 -8.79
CA ALA A 126 -47.15 14.47 -10.21
C ALA A 126 -48.10 13.49 -10.92
N ASN A 127 -48.43 12.36 -10.28
CA ASN A 127 -49.39 11.40 -10.82
C ASN A 127 -50.82 11.95 -10.91
N ASN A 128 -51.23 12.81 -9.99
CA ASN A 128 -52.52 13.50 -10.05
C ASN A 128 -52.57 14.55 -11.17
N ILE A 129 -51.45 15.25 -11.42
CA ILE A 129 -51.29 16.17 -12.55
C ILE A 129 -51.34 15.41 -13.88
N TYR A 130 -50.62 14.29 -13.99
CA TYR A 130 -50.63 13.42 -15.17
C TYR A 130 -52.03 12.88 -15.50
N LYS A 131 -52.80 12.45 -14.48
CA LYS A 131 -54.19 12.01 -14.66
C LYS A 131 -55.12 13.13 -15.14
N ARG A 132 -54.88 14.38 -14.74
CA ARG A 132 -55.61 15.57 -15.20
C ARG A 132 -55.25 16.00 -16.62
N ALA A 133 -54.01 15.77 -17.05
CA ALA A 133 -53.54 16.11 -18.39
C ALA A 133 -54.01 15.11 -19.48
N LYS A 134 -54.33 13.86 -19.08
CA LYS A 134 -54.67 12.75 -19.98
C LYS A 134 -55.85 12.99 -20.97
N PRO A 135 -56.88 13.83 -20.70
CA PRO A 135 -57.96 14.09 -21.65
C PRO A 135 -57.72 15.25 -22.63
N LEU A 136 -56.61 15.99 -22.51
CA LEU A 136 -56.35 17.16 -23.35
C LEU A 136 -55.71 16.73 -24.68
N GLY A 137 -56.37 17.00 -25.80
CA GLY A 137 -55.78 16.89 -27.15
C GLY A 137 -56.46 15.97 -28.17
N HIS A 138 -57.77 15.73 -28.09
CA HIS A 138 -58.52 15.04 -29.17
C HIS A 138 -59.39 16.00 -30.00
N GLY A 139 -58.84 16.45 -31.13
CA GLY A 139 -59.51 17.13 -32.24
C GLY A 139 -58.59 17.29 -33.47
N ARG A 140 -58.94 16.64 -34.58
CA ARG A 140 -58.30 16.62 -35.93
C ARG A 140 -58.68 17.86 -36.78
N PRO A 141 -58.27 18.01 -38.09
CA PRO A 141 -56.97 17.80 -38.77
C PRO A 141 -56.56 18.96 -39.74
N ASN A 142 -55.31 18.92 -40.25
CA ASN A 142 -54.71 19.59 -41.44
C ASN A 142 -54.84 21.12 -41.66
N ASP A 143 -53.71 21.84 -41.74
CA ASP A 143 -53.33 22.68 -42.91
C ASP A 143 -52.02 23.50 -42.70
N VAL A 144 -51.11 23.35 -43.68
CA VAL A 144 -50.20 24.31 -44.38
C VAL A 144 -49.33 25.36 -43.61
N VAL A 145 -48.10 25.51 -44.15
CA VAL A 145 -47.13 26.67 -44.13
C VAL A 145 -46.20 26.76 -42.90
N ARG A 146 -44.91 26.37 -42.95
CA ARG A 146 -43.70 26.94 -43.61
C ARG A 146 -43.20 28.27 -42.98
N GLN A 147 -42.06 28.24 -42.27
CA GLN A 147 -40.84 29.06 -42.47
C GLN A 147 -40.02 29.31 -41.18
N ASN A 148 -38.74 28.93 -41.30
CA ASN A 148 -37.50 29.66 -40.95
C ASN A 148 -37.23 30.00 -39.46
N ASP A 149 -36.01 29.92 -38.91
CA ASP A 149 -34.68 29.56 -39.42
C ASP A 149 -33.67 29.57 -38.23
N LEU A 150 -32.53 28.86 -38.39
CA LEU A 150 -31.16 29.21 -37.92
C LEU A 150 -30.83 29.12 -36.39
N ILE A 151 -29.73 28.55 -35.86
CA ILE A 151 -28.34 28.26 -36.32
C ILE A 151 -27.70 27.10 -35.52
N GLN A 152 -27.35 26.03 -36.25
CA GLN A 152 -26.04 25.34 -36.37
C GLN A 152 -25.04 25.19 -35.19
N ARG A 153 -24.70 23.92 -34.92
CA ARG A 153 -23.37 23.42 -34.49
C ARG A 153 -22.79 22.55 -35.62
N PRO A 154 -21.46 22.54 -35.88
CA PRO A 154 -20.90 21.74 -36.97
C PRO A 154 -20.55 20.31 -36.54
N LEU A 155 -20.87 19.38 -37.43
CA LEU A 155 -20.33 18.02 -37.57
C LEU A 155 -19.32 18.04 -38.72
N THR A 156 -18.27 17.23 -38.62
CA THR A 156 -17.61 16.49 -39.73
C THR A 156 -16.78 15.38 -39.08
N ASN A 157 -16.63 14.15 -39.56
CA ASN A 157 -17.28 13.30 -40.56
C ASN A 157 -16.77 11.87 -40.25
N ASN A 158 -17.63 10.86 -40.39
CA ASN A 158 -17.26 9.45 -40.47
C ASN A 158 -16.90 9.10 -41.91
N GLU A 159 -15.91 8.24 -42.10
CA GLU A 159 -15.85 7.34 -43.26
C GLU A 159 -15.92 5.88 -42.76
N ASP A 160 -16.77 5.11 -43.44
CA ASP A 160 -17.06 3.70 -43.27
C ASP A 160 -15.84 2.79 -43.51
N ILE A 161 -15.64 1.75 -42.68
CA ILE A 161 -15.09 0.46 -43.15
C ILE A 161 -15.76 -0.73 -42.45
N THR A 162 -16.18 -1.66 -43.29
CA THR A 162 -16.82 -2.97 -43.09
C THR A 162 -16.01 -4.02 -42.32
N ILE A 163 -16.75 -4.94 -41.68
CA ILE A 163 -16.31 -6.14 -40.96
C ILE A 163 -15.66 -7.18 -41.89
N ASN A 164 -14.41 -7.60 -41.60
CA ASN A 164 -13.88 -8.94 -41.84
C ASN A 164 -12.57 -9.15 -41.02
N GLY A 165 -12.41 -10.33 -40.43
CA GLY A 165 -11.43 -10.62 -39.38
C GLY A 165 -10.03 -11.06 -39.80
N SER A 166 -9.16 -11.11 -38.76
CA SER A 166 -7.77 -11.60 -38.63
C SER A 166 -6.63 -10.67 -39.08
N PRO A 167 -5.40 -10.83 -38.54
CA PRO A 167 -4.93 -10.79 -37.15
C PRO A 167 -4.27 -9.42 -36.82
N GLN A 168 -4.34 -8.98 -35.56
CA GLN A 168 -3.73 -7.72 -35.11
C GLN A 168 -2.21 -7.69 -35.40
N GLU A 169 -1.79 -6.64 -36.12
CA GLU A 169 -0.38 -6.35 -36.40
C GLU A 169 0.39 -6.10 -35.10
N LEU A 170 1.63 -6.60 -35.07
CA LEU A 170 2.60 -6.35 -34.00
C LEU A 170 2.81 -4.86 -33.77
N ILE A 171 2.71 -4.45 -32.50
CA ILE A 171 3.19 -3.16 -32.01
C ILE A 171 4.70 -3.04 -32.28
N LYS A 172 5.09 -1.97 -32.99
CA LYS A 172 6.50 -1.62 -33.26
C LYS A 172 7.08 -0.78 -32.11
N PRO A 173 8.40 -0.81 -31.86
CA PRO A 173 9.05 -0.06 -30.79
C PRO A 173 8.93 1.47 -31.01
N GLY A 174 8.62 2.23 -29.95
CA GLY A 174 8.32 3.66 -30.01
C GLY A 174 6.83 3.97 -30.05
N ASP A 175 6.03 3.20 -29.30
CA ASP A 175 4.57 3.24 -29.40
C ASP A 175 4.04 4.53 -28.76
N SER A 176 3.56 5.46 -29.58
CA SER A 176 3.11 6.81 -29.19
C SER A 176 1.92 6.83 -28.21
N LYS A 177 1.47 5.65 -27.76
CA LYS A 177 0.29 5.41 -26.94
C LYS A 177 0.60 5.01 -25.50
N VAL A 178 1.84 4.59 -25.17
CA VAL A 178 2.18 4.13 -23.80
C VAL A 178 2.11 5.29 -22.80
N LEU A 179 2.78 6.41 -23.07
CA LEU A 179 2.75 7.58 -22.18
C LEU A 179 1.31 8.13 -21.99
N PRO A 180 0.49 8.32 -23.05
CA PRO A 180 -0.92 8.63 -22.89
C PRO A 180 -1.71 7.61 -22.05
N ALA A 181 -1.45 6.31 -22.21
CA ALA A 181 -2.10 5.27 -21.41
C ALA A 181 -1.69 5.34 -19.93
N MET A 182 -0.41 5.61 -19.64
CA MET A 182 0.09 5.82 -18.28
C MET A 182 -0.57 7.04 -17.62
N LEU A 183 -0.66 8.16 -18.33
CA LEU A 183 -1.35 9.36 -17.86
C LEU A 183 -2.83 9.10 -17.59
N SER A 184 -3.52 8.40 -18.51
CA SER A 184 -4.91 7.99 -18.31
C SER A 184 -5.08 7.06 -17.09
N ALA A 185 -4.12 6.16 -16.84
CA ALA A 185 -4.15 5.31 -15.66
C ALA A 185 -3.97 6.11 -14.36
N LEU A 186 -3.09 7.12 -14.37
CA LEU A 186 -2.88 8.05 -13.25
C LEU A 186 -4.11 8.94 -13.01
N ASP A 187 -4.74 9.46 -14.07
CA ASP A 187 -5.99 10.22 -13.96
C ASP A 187 -7.08 9.38 -13.31
N VAL A 188 -7.34 8.15 -13.78
CA VAL A 188 -8.32 7.26 -13.14
C VAL A 188 -7.94 6.95 -11.68
N LEU A 189 -6.64 6.77 -11.38
CA LEU A 189 -6.19 6.53 -10.01
C LEU A 189 -6.52 7.69 -9.07
N GLN A 190 -6.33 8.94 -9.51
CA GLN A 190 -6.56 10.12 -8.68
C GLN A 190 -8.00 10.64 -8.74
N GLU A 191 -8.71 10.47 -9.84
CA GLU A 191 -10.08 10.96 -9.98
C GLU A 191 -11.10 10.02 -9.31
N ASP A 192 -10.90 8.69 -9.44
CA ASP A 192 -11.91 7.72 -8.97
C ASP A 192 -11.60 7.15 -7.59
N TYR A 193 -10.32 7.10 -7.19
CA TYR A 193 -9.91 6.43 -5.96
C TYR A 193 -9.34 7.36 -4.87
N PHE A 194 -8.99 8.61 -5.20
CA PHE A 194 -8.47 9.57 -4.22
C PHE A 194 -9.53 10.59 -3.80
N ALA A 195 -9.77 10.69 -2.49
CA ALA A 195 -10.67 11.69 -1.94
C ALA A 195 -9.90 12.97 -1.64
N THR A 196 -9.83 13.89 -2.61
CA THR A 196 -9.07 15.15 -2.52
C THR A 196 -9.36 15.96 -1.25
N TRP A 197 -10.60 15.95 -0.77
CA TRP A 197 -11.01 16.71 0.42
C TRP A 197 -10.52 16.10 1.74
N GLN A 198 -10.23 14.79 1.77
CA GLN A 198 -9.63 14.11 2.92
C GLN A 198 -8.12 13.96 2.78
N GLY A 199 -7.63 13.94 1.55
CA GLY A 199 -6.25 13.54 1.27
C GLY A 199 -6.02 12.06 1.52
N ILE A 200 -6.98 11.17 1.22
CA ILE A 200 -6.84 9.73 1.45
C ILE A 200 -7.31 8.92 0.25
N TYR A 201 -6.92 7.65 0.21
CA TYR A 201 -7.54 6.62 -0.63
C TYR A 201 -8.58 5.85 0.20
N PRO A 202 -9.88 6.18 0.15
CA PRO A 202 -10.85 5.71 1.16
C PRO A 202 -11.07 4.20 1.18
N THR A 203 -10.72 3.51 0.09
CA THR A 203 -10.87 2.06 -0.05
C THR A 203 -9.56 1.30 0.16
N GLY A 204 -8.42 2.00 0.24
CA GLY A 204 -7.12 1.42 0.59
C GLY A 204 -6.97 1.21 2.09
N ILE A 205 -6.15 0.25 2.49
CA ILE A 205 -5.66 0.16 3.88
C ILE A 205 -4.38 0.98 4.01
N ASP A 206 -3.92 1.22 5.24
CA ASP A 206 -2.87 2.20 5.50
C ASP A 206 -1.58 1.95 4.70
N TRP A 207 -1.05 0.72 4.73
CA TRP A 207 0.18 0.38 4.03
C TRP A 207 0.00 0.33 2.50
N THR A 208 -1.14 -0.16 1.99
CA THR A 208 -1.38 -0.15 0.54
C THR A 208 -1.54 1.27 0.04
N SER A 209 -2.17 2.15 0.81
CA SER A 209 -2.27 3.58 0.50
C SER A 209 -0.90 4.26 0.46
N ALA A 210 0.02 3.90 1.35
CA ALA A 210 1.41 4.38 1.30
C ALA A 210 2.13 3.94 0.00
N VAL A 211 1.91 2.70 -0.43
CA VAL A 211 2.40 2.20 -1.72
C VAL A 211 1.79 2.94 -2.90
N ILE A 212 0.48 3.18 -2.91
CA ILE A 212 -0.18 3.96 -3.96
C ILE A 212 0.38 5.38 -4.04
N GLY A 213 0.61 6.05 -2.90
CA GLY A 213 1.29 7.34 -2.88
C GLY A 213 2.70 7.30 -3.50
N THR A 214 3.43 6.20 -3.29
CA THR A 214 4.74 5.95 -3.91
C THR A 214 4.62 5.83 -5.43
N TYR A 215 3.57 5.17 -5.95
CA TYR A 215 3.33 5.11 -7.40
C TYR A 215 3.04 6.47 -8.01
N VAL A 216 2.32 7.35 -7.31
CA VAL A 216 2.08 8.72 -7.78
C VAL A 216 3.39 9.49 -7.85
N ALA A 217 4.24 9.43 -6.82
CA ALA A 217 5.57 10.06 -6.86
C ALA A 217 6.46 9.49 -7.99
N GLY A 218 6.41 8.18 -8.22
CA GLY A 218 7.08 7.52 -9.33
C GLY A 218 6.55 7.99 -10.69
N ALA A 219 5.23 8.12 -10.85
CA ALA A 219 4.63 8.63 -12.08
C ALA A 219 5.01 10.09 -12.33
N LEU A 220 5.09 10.94 -11.30
CA LEU A 220 5.56 12.32 -11.42
C LEU A 220 7.03 12.39 -11.85
N THR A 221 7.87 11.49 -11.34
CA THR A 221 9.26 11.30 -11.81
C THR A 221 9.30 10.98 -13.31
N THR A 222 8.43 10.08 -13.78
CA THR A 222 8.35 9.73 -15.19
C THR A 222 7.85 10.90 -16.04
N ILE A 223 6.82 11.60 -15.59
CA ILE A 223 6.25 12.77 -16.27
C ILE A 223 7.31 13.85 -16.43
N THR A 224 8.04 14.20 -15.36
CA THR A 224 9.05 15.26 -15.42
C THR A 224 10.21 14.97 -16.37
N LYS A 225 10.64 13.70 -16.47
CA LYS A 225 11.63 13.26 -17.46
C LYS A 225 11.09 13.30 -18.90
N SER A 226 9.77 13.22 -19.06
CA SER A 226 9.10 13.05 -20.35
C SER A 226 8.51 14.35 -20.90
N PHE A 227 8.87 15.52 -20.37
CA PHE A 227 8.31 16.81 -20.79
C PHE A 227 8.37 17.05 -22.30
N SER A 228 9.45 16.61 -22.95
CA SER A 228 9.64 16.73 -24.41
C SER A 228 8.67 15.87 -25.23
N ALA A 229 8.13 14.80 -24.66
CA ALA A 229 7.14 13.91 -25.29
C ALA A 229 5.68 14.35 -25.02
N LEU A 230 5.48 15.40 -24.22
CA LEU A 230 4.17 15.92 -23.83
C LEU A 230 3.84 17.22 -24.59
N SER A 231 2.59 17.68 -24.45
CA SER A 231 1.99 18.69 -25.34
C SER A 231 2.64 20.08 -25.26
N SER A 232 2.83 20.63 -24.06
CA SER A 232 3.46 21.94 -23.87
C SER A 232 3.99 22.10 -22.44
N SER A 233 5.05 22.88 -22.25
CA SER A 233 5.62 23.17 -20.92
C SER A 233 4.53 23.62 -19.91
N LYS A 234 3.62 24.51 -20.32
CA LYS A 234 2.51 24.95 -19.43
C LYS A 234 1.56 23.81 -19.05
N THR A 235 1.23 22.94 -19.99
CA THR A 235 0.37 21.78 -19.71
C THR A 235 1.07 20.78 -18.81
N ASN A 236 2.35 20.53 -19.05
CA ASN A 236 3.17 19.61 -18.27
C ASN A 236 3.27 20.08 -16.81
N GLU A 237 3.54 21.36 -16.61
CA GLU A 237 3.57 21.98 -15.27
C GLU A 237 2.20 21.89 -14.58
N ASN A 238 1.10 22.11 -15.31
CA ASN A 238 -0.22 21.96 -14.72
C ASN A 238 -0.51 20.52 -14.25
N ILE A 239 -0.04 19.52 -15.00
CA ILE A 239 -0.15 18.10 -14.63
C ILE A 239 0.70 17.81 -13.37
N ILE A 240 1.96 18.25 -13.35
CA ILE A 240 2.84 18.11 -12.18
C ILE A 240 2.19 18.73 -10.95
N ASN A 241 1.70 19.97 -11.06
CA ASN A 241 1.14 20.70 -9.94
C ASN A 241 -0.19 20.11 -9.43
N LYS A 242 -1.05 19.56 -10.33
CA LYS A 242 -2.28 18.84 -9.96
C LYS A 242 -1.94 17.68 -9.01
N TYR A 243 -1.15 16.73 -9.48
CA TYR A 243 -0.90 15.50 -8.74
C TYR A 243 0.07 15.72 -7.57
N PHE A 244 1.01 16.66 -7.66
CA PHE A 244 1.86 16.98 -6.52
C PHE A 244 1.06 17.63 -5.37
N ALA A 245 0.03 18.44 -5.68
CA ALA A 245 -0.90 18.93 -4.66
C ALA A 245 -1.68 17.79 -3.99
N GLU A 246 -2.03 16.74 -4.74
CA GLU A 246 -2.68 15.54 -4.20
C GLU A 246 -1.71 14.70 -3.34
N VAL A 247 -0.43 14.59 -3.71
CA VAL A 247 0.63 14.01 -2.86
C VAL A 247 0.78 14.78 -1.55
N ILE A 248 0.75 16.12 -1.59
CA ILE A 248 0.75 16.96 -0.39
C ILE A 248 -0.51 16.70 0.44
N GLY A 249 -1.68 16.63 -0.19
CA GLY A 249 -2.94 16.26 0.48
C GLY A 249 -2.82 14.91 1.18
N PHE A 250 -2.24 13.92 0.48
CA PHE A 250 -2.00 12.58 1.01
C PHE A 250 -1.07 12.57 2.23
N TYR A 251 -0.04 13.42 2.26
CA TYR A 251 0.82 13.55 3.44
C TYR A 251 0.03 13.90 4.70
N PHE A 252 -0.93 14.82 4.60
CA PHE A 252 -1.75 15.23 5.74
C PHE A 252 -2.89 14.25 6.05
N GLY A 253 -3.45 13.58 5.04
CA GLY A 253 -4.54 12.62 5.23
C GLY A 253 -4.07 11.20 5.62
N GLN A 254 -2.83 10.81 5.32
CA GLN A 254 -2.28 9.50 5.70
C GLN A 254 -2.35 9.33 7.23
N ASP A 255 -2.90 8.19 7.67
CA ASP A 255 -3.00 7.84 9.10
C ASP A 255 -1.62 7.45 9.68
N ALA A 256 -0.75 8.43 9.77
CA ALA A 256 0.60 8.29 10.27
C ALA A 256 0.65 7.97 11.77
N PHE A 257 -0.48 8.08 12.50
CA PHE A 257 -0.53 7.66 13.90
C PHE A 257 -0.80 6.16 14.00
N SER A 258 -1.80 5.66 13.26
CA SER A 258 -2.07 4.22 13.14
C SER A 258 -0.83 3.47 12.64
N LEU A 259 -0.22 3.94 11.56
CA LEU A 259 0.94 3.30 10.93
C LEU A 259 2.16 3.14 11.85
N ARG A 260 2.35 4.01 12.86
CA ARG A 260 3.46 3.89 13.83
C ARG A 260 3.30 2.70 14.76
N GLN A 261 2.09 2.18 14.89
CA GLN A 261 1.74 1.08 15.78
C GLN A 261 1.42 -0.21 15.00
N GLN A 262 1.79 -0.27 13.72
CA GLN A 262 1.58 -1.43 12.85
C GLN A 262 2.83 -2.30 12.76
N ALA A 263 2.84 -3.25 11.83
CA ALA A 263 4.00 -4.10 11.60
C ALA A 263 5.17 -3.31 11.00
N PHE A 264 6.39 -3.84 11.09
CA PHE A 264 7.58 -3.12 10.67
C PHE A 264 7.66 -2.96 9.15
N ASP A 265 7.07 -3.88 8.36
CA ASP A 265 6.88 -3.66 6.91
C ASP A 265 5.97 -2.47 6.63
N ASP A 266 4.83 -2.36 7.33
CA ASP A 266 3.88 -1.24 7.18
C ASP A 266 4.57 0.12 7.40
N MET A 267 5.45 0.20 8.41
CA MET A 267 6.25 1.39 8.67
C MET A 267 7.26 1.70 7.56
N LEU A 268 7.92 0.68 7.00
CA LEU A 268 8.97 0.87 6.01
C LEU A 268 8.42 1.28 4.63
N TRP A 269 7.18 0.92 4.30
CA TRP A 269 6.49 1.46 3.11
C TRP A 269 6.37 2.98 3.17
N VAL A 270 6.14 3.53 4.37
CA VAL A 270 6.09 4.99 4.59
C VAL A 270 7.44 5.63 4.31
N VAL A 271 8.54 5.01 4.76
CA VAL A 271 9.91 5.52 4.53
C VAL A 271 10.19 5.63 3.03
N LEU A 272 9.93 4.55 2.27
CA LEU A 272 10.18 4.54 0.84
C LEU A 272 9.34 5.56 0.08
N GLY A 273 8.04 5.69 0.40
CA GLY A 273 7.16 6.63 -0.30
C GLY A 273 7.59 8.10 -0.15
N TRP A 274 8.01 8.50 1.05
CA TRP A 274 8.44 9.87 1.27
C TRP A 274 9.83 10.15 0.70
N LEU A 275 10.74 9.18 0.69
CA LEU A 275 12.04 9.32 0.01
C LEU A 275 11.89 9.36 -1.52
N ASP A 276 10.98 8.57 -2.11
CA ASP A 276 10.66 8.67 -3.55
C ASP A 276 10.06 10.04 -3.89
N THR A 277 9.27 10.62 -3.00
CA THR A 277 8.75 11.99 -3.16
C THR A 277 9.86 13.04 -3.09
N VAL A 278 10.81 12.91 -2.16
CA VAL A 278 12.00 13.78 -2.07
C VAL A 278 12.82 13.71 -3.35
N LYS A 279 13.09 12.49 -3.86
CA LYS A 279 13.80 12.28 -5.13
C LYS A 279 13.11 12.94 -6.31
N PHE A 280 11.78 12.83 -6.38
CA PHE A 280 10.99 13.52 -7.41
C PHE A 280 11.18 15.04 -7.34
N ILE A 281 11.09 15.62 -6.14
CA ILE A 281 11.25 17.07 -5.96
C ILE A 281 12.62 17.55 -6.45
N ASP A 282 13.68 16.83 -6.09
CA ASP A 282 15.04 17.16 -6.51
C ASP A 282 15.20 17.06 -8.01
N LEU A 283 14.74 15.96 -8.62
CA LEU A 283 14.81 15.77 -10.05
C LEU A 283 14.04 16.85 -10.82
N HIS A 284 12.81 17.16 -10.41
CA HIS A 284 11.99 18.16 -11.10
C HIS A 284 12.60 19.55 -10.99
N SER A 285 13.14 19.89 -9.81
CA SER A 285 13.83 21.17 -9.59
C SER A 285 15.11 21.28 -10.43
N GLU A 286 15.91 20.22 -10.50
CA GLU A 286 17.13 20.18 -11.29
C GLU A 286 16.85 20.35 -12.79
N LEU A 287 15.86 19.61 -13.31
CA LEU A 287 15.56 19.59 -14.74
C LEU A 287 14.87 20.87 -15.24
N HIS A 288 14.04 21.52 -14.41
CA HIS A 288 13.13 22.58 -14.88
C HIS A 288 13.27 23.93 -14.15
N TYR A 289 14.01 23.97 -13.02
CA TYR A 289 14.13 25.15 -12.16
C TYR A 289 15.58 25.44 -11.69
N SER A 290 16.59 24.96 -12.40
CA SER A 290 18.01 25.13 -12.07
C SER A 290 18.63 26.47 -12.48
N ASN A 291 17.87 27.37 -13.10
CA ASN A 291 18.36 28.68 -13.52
C ASN A 291 18.25 29.70 -12.38
N ASP A 292 19.36 30.30 -11.95
CA ASP A 292 19.43 31.35 -10.91
C ASP A 292 18.47 32.53 -11.12
N SER A 293 18.02 32.76 -12.35
CA SER A 293 17.07 33.82 -12.70
C SER A 293 15.60 33.45 -12.46
N GLN A 294 15.30 32.19 -12.18
CA GLN A 294 13.95 31.67 -11.94
C GLN A 294 13.74 31.41 -10.43
N PRO A 295 12.52 31.62 -9.91
CA PRO A 295 12.22 31.23 -8.55
C PRO A 295 12.32 29.71 -8.40
N GLU A 296 12.78 29.26 -7.23
CA GLU A 296 12.79 27.84 -6.86
C GLU A 296 11.38 27.25 -6.99
N TRP A 297 11.30 25.99 -7.43
CA TRP A 297 10.01 25.29 -7.50
C TRP A 297 9.41 25.11 -6.11
N TYR A 298 8.14 25.46 -5.94
CA TYR A 298 7.49 25.49 -4.63
C TYR A 298 7.51 24.14 -3.89
N GLY A 299 7.68 23.01 -4.60
CA GLY A 299 7.76 21.70 -3.96
C GLY A 299 8.94 21.52 -3.01
N GLN A 300 10.02 22.29 -3.19
CA GLN A 300 11.18 22.30 -2.29
C GLN A 300 10.79 22.59 -0.83
N GLN A 301 9.75 23.42 -0.59
CA GLN A 301 9.30 23.77 0.75
C GLN A 301 8.75 22.58 1.56
N TYR A 302 8.36 21.48 0.90
CA TYR A 302 7.80 20.29 1.55
C TYR A 302 8.84 19.21 1.85
N LYS A 303 10.05 19.28 1.27
CA LYS A 303 11.11 18.29 1.50
C LYS A 303 11.41 18.06 2.98
N PRO A 304 11.52 19.09 3.85
CA PRO A 304 11.79 18.86 5.27
C PRO A 304 10.69 18.03 5.95
N ALA A 305 9.42 18.23 5.59
CA ALA A 305 8.31 17.48 6.18
C ALA A 305 8.32 16.00 5.75
N PHE A 306 8.61 15.72 4.48
CA PHE A 306 8.70 14.36 3.95
C PHE A 306 9.92 13.63 4.52
N ALA A 307 11.08 14.29 4.56
CA ALA A 307 12.29 13.77 5.19
C ALA A 307 12.08 13.45 6.68
N HIS A 308 11.43 14.35 7.41
CA HIS A 308 11.10 14.15 8.82
C HIS A 308 10.25 12.90 9.04
N ARG A 309 9.20 12.69 8.23
CA ARG A 309 8.36 11.49 8.32
C ARG A 309 9.15 10.23 7.98
N ALA A 310 9.99 10.25 6.95
CA ALA A 310 10.85 9.13 6.60
C ALA A 310 11.80 8.75 7.76
N ARG A 311 12.45 9.74 8.40
CA ARG A 311 13.31 9.51 9.57
C ARG A 311 12.56 8.85 10.71
N LEU A 312 11.42 9.42 11.13
CA LEU A 312 10.63 8.90 12.26
C LEU A 312 10.22 7.44 12.04
N PHE A 313 9.72 7.11 10.85
CA PHE A 313 9.30 5.76 10.53
C PHE A 313 10.48 4.79 10.42
N TRP A 314 11.63 5.23 9.89
CA TRP A 314 12.82 4.39 9.85
C TRP A 314 13.35 4.08 11.25
N GLU A 315 13.36 5.06 12.16
CA GLU A 315 13.80 4.86 13.56
C GLU A 315 12.87 3.91 14.31
N LEU A 316 11.55 4.03 14.11
CA LEU A 316 10.57 3.10 14.68
C LEU A 316 10.76 1.70 14.13
N ALA A 317 10.85 1.57 12.80
CA ALA A 317 11.00 0.29 12.14
C ALA A 317 12.30 -0.43 12.52
N SER A 318 13.41 0.30 12.61
CA SER A 318 14.74 -0.25 12.90
C SER A 318 14.82 -1.03 14.22
N GLN A 319 13.88 -0.82 15.14
CA GLN A 319 13.78 -1.59 16.38
C GLN A 319 13.45 -3.07 16.14
N GLY A 320 12.90 -3.42 14.98
CA GLY A 320 12.64 -4.80 14.60
C GLY A 320 13.88 -5.60 14.22
N TRP A 321 15.03 -4.96 14.01
CA TRP A 321 16.29 -5.63 13.73
C TRP A 321 16.95 -6.15 15.00
N ASP A 322 17.24 -7.45 15.03
CA ASP A 322 17.98 -8.10 16.13
C ASP A 322 18.99 -9.11 15.59
N THR A 323 20.00 -9.45 16.41
CA THR A 323 20.98 -10.51 16.11
C THR A 323 20.89 -11.69 17.07
N THR A 324 19.96 -11.66 18.03
CA THR A 324 19.79 -12.73 19.02
C THR A 324 19.10 -13.95 18.42
N LEU A 325 18.21 -13.73 17.44
CA LEU A 325 17.54 -14.76 16.68
C LEU A 325 18.06 -14.76 15.23
N CYS A 326 18.30 -15.95 14.70
CA CYS A 326 18.76 -16.19 13.33
C CYS A 326 20.06 -15.47 12.93
N GLY A 327 20.86 -15.03 13.90
CA GLY A 327 22.11 -14.29 13.66
C GLY A 327 21.93 -12.94 12.97
N GLY A 328 20.70 -12.39 12.96
CA GLY A 328 20.35 -11.17 12.25
C GLY A 328 18.91 -11.19 11.75
N GLY A 329 18.52 -10.15 11.03
CA GLY A 329 17.23 -10.06 10.36
C GLY A 329 16.18 -9.34 11.20
N MET A 330 15.25 -8.69 10.52
CA MET A 330 14.07 -8.10 11.12
C MET A 330 12.99 -9.13 11.39
N ILE A 331 12.33 -9.01 12.54
CA ILE A 331 11.01 -9.62 12.75
C ILE A 331 9.96 -8.81 11.98
N TRP A 332 8.87 -9.46 11.59
CA TRP A 332 7.77 -8.83 10.86
C TRP A 332 6.98 -7.85 11.73
N SER A 333 6.59 -8.27 12.93
CA SER A 333 5.72 -7.52 13.83
C SER A 333 6.18 -7.66 15.28
N PRO A 334 6.14 -6.58 16.08
CA PRO A 334 6.42 -6.66 17.51
C PRO A 334 5.27 -7.31 18.31
N TYR A 335 4.11 -7.59 17.69
CA TYR A 335 2.90 -8.07 18.36
C TYR A 335 2.61 -9.57 18.13
N LEU A 336 3.40 -10.23 17.28
CA LEU A 336 3.23 -11.64 16.95
C LEU A 336 4.46 -12.44 17.38
N THR A 337 4.38 -13.77 17.31
CA THR A 337 5.57 -14.60 17.45
C THR A 337 6.61 -14.19 16.41
N PRO A 338 7.90 -14.20 16.76
CA PRO A 338 8.97 -13.84 15.83
C PRO A 338 8.84 -14.59 14.49
N TYR A 339 8.65 -13.80 13.44
CA TYR A 339 8.59 -14.24 12.06
C TYR A 339 9.51 -13.34 11.25
N LYS A 340 10.63 -13.87 10.76
CA LYS A 340 11.59 -13.10 9.93
C LYS A 340 11.24 -13.33 8.47
N ASN A 341 10.42 -12.43 7.92
CA ASN A 341 9.94 -12.54 6.55
C ASN A 341 10.81 -11.76 5.55
N ALA A 342 10.73 -12.14 4.28
CA ALA A 342 11.46 -11.52 3.18
C ALA A 342 11.10 -10.03 3.09
N ILE A 343 9.80 -9.71 3.00
CA ILE A 343 9.35 -8.35 2.72
C ILE A 343 9.86 -7.32 3.74
N THR A 344 9.80 -7.58 5.05
CA THR A 344 10.26 -6.63 6.05
C THR A 344 11.76 -6.39 5.94
N ASN A 345 12.54 -7.45 5.66
CA ASN A 345 13.99 -7.35 5.50
C ASN A 345 14.39 -6.65 4.19
N GLU A 346 13.72 -6.94 3.09
CA GLU A 346 13.94 -6.28 1.80
C GLU A 346 13.61 -4.79 1.88
N LEU A 347 12.48 -4.45 2.51
CA LEU A 347 12.08 -3.08 2.80
C LEU A 347 13.12 -2.38 3.67
N TYR A 348 13.69 -3.07 4.66
CA TYR A 348 14.71 -2.47 5.52
C TYR A 348 15.99 -2.16 4.78
N ILE A 349 16.43 -3.05 3.88
CA ILE A 349 17.58 -2.82 2.99
C ILE A 349 17.28 -1.61 2.10
N ALA A 350 16.14 -1.62 1.40
CA ALA A 350 15.76 -0.56 0.47
C ALA A 350 15.58 0.79 1.16
N ALA A 351 14.92 0.82 2.32
CA ALA A 351 14.70 2.03 3.10
C ALA A 351 16.01 2.56 3.67
N SER A 352 16.84 1.71 4.25
CA SER A 352 18.12 2.13 4.84
C SER A 352 19.08 2.68 3.78
N ILE A 353 19.20 2.03 2.62
CA ILE A 353 20.07 2.57 1.57
C ILE A 353 19.49 3.85 0.94
N SER A 354 18.15 3.95 0.85
CA SER A 354 17.51 5.17 0.38
C SER A 354 17.67 6.32 1.38
N MET A 355 17.63 6.04 2.68
CA MET A 355 17.97 7.02 3.72
C MET A 355 19.41 7.49 3.55
N TYR A 356 20.36 6.58 3.31
CA TYR A 356 21.75 6.98 3.08
C TYR A 356 21.90 7.88 1.84
N LEU A 357 21.22 7.56 0.74
CA LEU A 357 21.42 8.25 -0.54
C LEU A 357 20.61 9.55 -0.70
N TYR A 358 19.39 9.61 -0.15
CA TYR A 358 18.40 10.62 -0.54
C TYR A 358 17.81 11.41 0.64
N PHE A 359 18.10 11.04 1.88
CA PHE A 359 17.66 11.80 3.04
C PHE A 359 18.45 13.12 3.15
N PRO A 360 17.79 14.29 3.08
CA PRO A 360 18.45 15.60 3.10
C PRO A 360 18.85 16.05 4.52
N GLY A 361 18.75 15.18 5.51
CA GLY A 361 18.86 15.54 6.92
C GLY A 361 17.53 16.00 7.53
N ASP A 362 17.51 16.14 8.86
CA ASP A 362 16.33 16.58 9.61
C ASP A 362 16.70 17.28 10.92
N ASP A 363 16.49 18.60 10.95
CA ASP A 363 16.70 19.42 12.15
C ASP A 363 15.47 19.46 13.07
N ASN A 364 14.35 18.84 12.67
CA ASN A 364 13.13 18.80 13.47
C ASN A 364 13.20 17.69 14.53
N GLN A 365 13.25 18.11 15.80
CA GLN A 365 13.35 17.21 16.95
C GLN A 365 12.00 16.65 17.44
N SER A 366 10.87 17.04 16.84
CA SER A 366 9.56 16.48 17.20
C SER A 366 9.47 14.99 16.81
N PRO A 367 8.66 14.16 17.51
CA PRO A 367 8.02 14.43 18.81
C PRO A 367 8.96 14.20 20.01
N PHE A 368 10.16 13.66 19.77
CA PHE A 368 11.09 13.25 20.82
C PHE A 368 12.20 14.30 21.01
N MET A 369 11.99 15.21 21.96
CA MET A 369 12.96 16.25 22.34
C MET A 369 14.18 15.62 23.05
N LEU A 370 15.05 14.97 22.29
CA LEU A 370 16.33 14.46 22.79
C LEU A 370 17.32 15.62 22.93
N SER A 371 18.24 15.51 23.90
CA SER A 371 19.30 16.50 24.05
C SER A 371 20.37 16.30 22.97
N ASN A 372 20.46 17.26 22.05
CA ASN A 372 21.50 17.36 21.01
C ASN A 372 21.53 16.28 19.89
N PRO A 373 20.40 15.74 19.39
CA PRO A 373 20.43 14.84 18.23
C PRO A 373 20.74 15.65 16.96
N SER A 374 21.63 15.12 16.12
CA SER A 374 21.90 15.61 14.77
C SER A 374 21.58 14.50 13.78
N TYR A 375 20.82 14.82 12.74
CA TYR A 375 20.44 13.89 11.68
C TYR A 375 20.96 14.42 10.35
N PRO A 376 22.28 14.32 10.09
CA PRO A 376 22.85 14.84 8.86
C PRO A 376 22.44 13.99 7.65
N PRO A 377 22.49 14.58 6.44
CA PRO A 377 22.50 13.79 5.20
C PRO A 377 23.63 12.75 5.24
N HIS A 378 23.45 11.61 4.55
CA HIS A 378 24.46 10.56 4.41
C HIS A 378 25.01 10.02 5.75
N ASP A 379 24.21 9.98 6.82
CA ASP A 379 24.61 9.36 8.09
C ASP A 379 25.05 7.89 7.85
N PRO A 380 26.30 7.50 8.17
CA PRO A 380 26.85 6.18 7.87
C PRO A 380 26.05 5.01 8.47
N LYS A 381 25.25 5.24 9.52
CA LYS A 381 24.42 4.20 10.12
C LYS A 381 23.42 3.60 9.13
N TYR A 382 22.93 4.40 8.19
CA TYR A 382 21.97 3.97 7.19
C TYR A 382 22.60 3.01 6.18
N LEU A 383 23.81 3.33 5.70
CA LEU A 383 24.58 2.44 4.83
C LEU A 383 24.95 1.14 5.55
N GLN A 384 25.41 1.23 6.80
CA GLN A 384 25.77 0.06 7.60
C GLN A 384 24.56 -0.88 7.79
N ALA A 385 23.39 -0.34 8.15
CA ALA A 385 22.16 -1.11 8.29
C ALA A 385 21.77 -1.82 6.99
N ALA A 386 21.86 -1.14 5.84
CA ALA A 386 21.55 -1.74 4.55
C ALA A 386 22.51 -2.88 4.19
N VAL A 387 23.82 -2.69 4.40
CA VAL A 387 24.85 -3.69 4.12
C VAL A 387 24.69 -4.92 5.01
N ASP A 388 24.47 -4.73 6.32
CA ASP A 388 24.30 -5.83 7.28
C ASP A 388 23.02 -6.62 6.99
N ALA A 389 21.91 -5.92 6.72
CA ALA A 389 20.64 -6.55 6.37
C ALA A 389 20.72 -7.33 5.06
N TYR A 390 21.37 -6.79 4.03
CA TYR A 390 21.57 -7.50 2.77
C TYR A 390 22.44 -8.73 2.94
N LYS A 391 23.55 -8.62 3.69
CA LYS A 391 24.43 -9.74 3.97
C LYS A 391 23.69 -10.86 4.71
N TRP A 392 22.85 -10.51 5.68
CA TRP A 392 22.00 -11.47 6.37
C TRP A 392 20.99 -12.14 5.43
N LEU A 393 20.25 -11.35 4.64
CA LEU A 393 19.23 -11.88 3.71
C LEU A 393 19.85 -12.82 2.67
N ASN A 394 21.02 -12.49 2.14
CA ASN A 394 21.74 -13.36 1.20
C ASN A 394 22.26 -14.65 1.89
N GLY A 395 22.57 -14.58 3.19
CA GLY A 395 23.02 -15.72 3.98
C GLY A 395 21.90 -16.55 4.64
N SER A 396 20.64 -16.09 4.61
CA SER A 396 19.52 -16.71 5.33
C SER A 396 18.89 -17.90 4.60
N ASN A 397 19.37 -18.22 3.40
CA ASN A 397 18.85 -19.30 2.56
C ASN A 397 17.35 -19.15 2.24
N MET A 398 16.84 -17.92 2.11
CA MET A 398 15.42 -17.61 1.88
C MET A 398 15.01 -17.66 0.39
N THR A 399 15.74 -18.41 -0.43
CA THR A 399 15.38 -18.61 -1.85
C THR A 399 14.99 -20.05 -2.13
N ASP A 400 14.04 -20.27 -3.04
CA ASP A 400 13.63 -21.59 -3.51
C ASP A 400 14.60 -22.14 -4.59
N LEU A 401 14.28 -23.32 -5.13
CA LEU A 401 15.10 -23.95 -6.19
C LEU A 401 15.09 -23.18 -7.52
N GLN A 402 14.14 -22.27 -7.71
CA GLN A 402 14.06 -21.37 -8.87
C GLN A 402 14.81 -20.06 -8.62
N GLY A 403 15.35 -19.87 -7.42
CA GLY A 403 16.03 -18.66 -6.99
C GLY A 403 15.09 -17.49 -6.72
N LEU A 404 13.85 -17.78 -6.34
CA LEU A 404 12.84 -16.80 -5.91
C LEU A 404 12.82 -16.71 -4.38
N TYR A 405 12.63 -15.51 -3.84
CA TYR A 405 12.47 -15.31 -2.41
C TYR A 405 11.14 -15.88 -1.93
N VAL A 406 11.23 -16.81 -0.98
CA VAL A 406 10.06 -17.29 -0.26
C VAL A 406 9.69 -16.33 0.87
N ASP A 407 8.56 -16.56 1.52
CA ASP A 407 7.98 -15.58 2.40
C ASP A 407 8.77 -15.38 3.71
N GLY A 408 9.31 -16.42 4.33
CA GLY A 408 10.05 -16.22 5.58
C GLY A 408 10.30 -17.45 6.44
N TYR A 409 10.72 -17.17 7.69
CA TYR A 409 10.95 -18.17 8.72
C TYR A 409 10.26 -17.82 10.04
N HIS A 410 9.59 -18.80 10.61
CA HIS A 410 9.42 -18.92 12.05
C HIS A 410 10.62 -19.65 12.68
N ILE A 411 10.68 -19.61 14.01
CA ILE A 411 11.67 -20.33 14.82
C ILE A 411 10.93 -21.42 15.59
N SER A 412 11.24 -22.67 15.29
CA SER A 412 10.60 -23.82 15.92
C SER A 412 10.97 -23.90 17.41
N ASN A 413 10.01 -24.33 18.25
CA ASN A 413 10.21 -24.54 19.70
C ASN A 413 10.71 -23.29 20.47
N LEU A 414 10.36 -22.08 20.03
CA LEU A 414 10.75 -20.85 20.71
C LEU A 414 10.21 -20.77 22.16
N SER A 415 8.98 -21.25 22.39
CA SER A 415 8.37 -21.33 23.72
C SER A 415 8.90 -22.54 24.50
N GLY A 416 10.09 -22.40 25.10
CA GLY A 416 10.66 -23.40 26.01
C GLY A 416 11.88 -24.19 25.51
N GLY A 417 12.38 -23.87 24.30
CA GLY A 417 13.62 -24.43 23.76
C GLY A 417 14.79 -23.43 23.75
N GLU A 418 16.00 -23.94 23.50
CA GLU A 418 17.22 -23.12 23.28
C GLU A 418 17.41 -22.75 21.79
N ASN A 419 16.41 -23.04 20.94
CA ASN A 419 16.53 -22.83 19.50
C ASN A 419 16.50 -21.34 19.15
N THR A 420 17.55 -20.88 18.47
CA THR A 420 17.68 -19.52 17.98
C THR A 420 17.85 -19.48 16.45
N HIS A 421 17.71 -20.62 15.77
CA HIS A 421 17.89 -20.72 14.33
C HIS A 421 16.56 -20.57 13.57
N CYS A 422 16.60 -19.86 12.44
CA CYS A 422 15.48 -19.80 11.50
C CYS A 422 15.36 -21.14 10.77
N ASP A 423 14.31 -21.91 11.09
CA ASP A 423 14.19 -23.32 10.67
C ASP A 423 12.78 -23.74 10.22
N SER A 424 11.73 -22.96 10.55
CA SER A 424 10.37 -23.22 10.09
C SER A 424 10.02 -22.29 8.92
N ARG A 425 10.32 -22.74 7.71
CA ARG A 425 10.21 -21.95 6.47
C ARG A 425 8.77 -21.94 5.93
N ASN A 426 8.29 -20.77 5.52
CA ASN A 426 7.07 -20.64 4.72
C ASN A 426 7.46 -20.54 3.24
N GLU A 427 7.11 -21.56 2.45
CA GLU A 427 7.50 -21.66 1.03
C GLU A 427 6.61 -20.82 0.10
N MET A 428 5.71 -19.98 0.63
CA MET A 428 4.96 -19.04 -0.19
C MET A 428 5.88 -18.11 -0.95
N VAL A 429 5.55 -17.87 -2.22
CA VAL A 429 6.23 -16.90 -3.08
C VAL A 429 5.22 -15.85 -3.49
N TYR A 430 5.60 -14.59 -3.36
CA TYR A 430 4.80 -13.44 -3.75
C TYR A 430 5.63 -12.55 -4.68
N THR A 431 4.98 -11.88 -5.64
CA THR A 431 5.72 -11.06 -6.63
C THR A 431 6.46 -9.88 -5.99
N TYR A 432 5.91 -9.27 -4.94
CA TYR A 432 6.52 -8.14 -4.25
C TYR A 432 7.86 -8.44 -3.56
N ASN A 433 8.04 -9.67 -3.01
CA ASN A 433 9.31 -10.16 -2.44
C ASN A 433 10.41 -10.31 -3.52
N GLN A 434 10.06 -10.19 -4.79
CA GLN A 434 11.03 -10.23 -5.88
C GLN A 434 11.37 -8.83 -6.40
N GLY A 435 10.58 -7.84 -5.99
CA GLY A 435 10.67 -6.47 -6.46
C GLY A 435 11.47 -5.59 -5.50
N VAL A 436 11.08 -5.51 -4.23
CA VAL A 436 11.59 -4.51 -3.28
C VAL A 436 13.12 -4.55 -3.15
N LEU A 437 13.68 -5.76 -3.09
CA LEU A 437 15.13 -5.95 -3.00
C LEU A 437 15.90 -5.30 -4.16
N LEU A 438 15.30 -5.18 -5.35
CA LEU A 438 15.94 -4.58 -6.52
C LEU A 438 16.29 -3.10 -6.25
N THR A 439 15.41 -2.35 -5.59
CA THR A 439 15.74 -0.97 -5.16
C THR A 439 16.88 -0.96 -4.14
N GLY A 440 16.88 -1.90 -3.20
CA GLY A 440 17.96 -2.05 -2.22
C GLY A 440 19.32 -2.34 -2.88
N GLN A 441 19.37 -3.31 -3.79
CA GLN A 441 20.56 -3.69 -4.53
C GLN A 441 21.07 -2.54 -5.41
N ARG A 442 20.17 -1.82 -6.08
CA ARG A 442 20.55 -0.66 -6.88
C ARG A 442 21.19 0.43 -6.01
N GLY A 443 20.57 0.77 -4.87
CA GLY A 443 21.14 1.74 -3.95
C GLY A 443 22.49 1.28 -3.37
N LEU A 444 22.64 -0.01 -3.06
CA LEU A 444 23.88 -0.56 -2.53
C LEU A 444 25.01 -0.49 -3.56
N TYR A 445 24.70 -0.72 -4.84
CA TYR A 445 25.65 -0.45 -5.92
C TYR A 445 26.03 1.03 -5.95
N ASP A 446 25.06 1.95 -5.98
CA ASP A 446 25.35 3.39 -6.06
C ASP A 446 26.26 3.84 -4.90
N ALA A 447 26.01 3.35 -3.68
CA ALA A 447 26.77 3.71 -2.49
C ALA A 447 28.15 3.06 -2.36
N THR A 448 28.42 1.94 -3.04
CA THR A 448 29.64 1.12 -2.81
C THR A 448 30.46 0.81 -4.06
N ALA A 449 29.90 1.05 -5.25
CA ALA A 449 30.41 0.62 -6.55
C ALA A 449 30.60 -0.90 -6.71
N ALA A 450 30.03 -1.72 -5.81
CA ALA A 450 30.14 -3.17 -5.90
C ALA A 450 29.13 -3.72 -6.93
N ARG A 451 29.62 -4.01 -8.14
CA ARG A 451 28.82 -4.56 -9.25
C ARG A 451 28.06 -5.86 -8.90
N SER A 452 28.50 -6.60 -7.88
CA SER A 452 27.81 -7.79 -7.40
C SER A 452 26.33 -7.53 -7.10
N TYR A 453 25.99 -6.35 -6.55
CA TYR A 453 24.60 -6.01 -6.27
C TYR A 453 23.76 -5.91 -7.56
N LEU A 454 24.30 -5.34 -8.64
CA LEU A 454 23.61 -5.32 -9.94
C LEU A 454 23.50 -6.71 -10.55
N VAL A 455 24.54 -7.54 -10.42
CA VAL A 455 24.53 -8.93 -10.90
C VAL A 455 23.43 -9.74 -10.20
N ASP A 456 23.32 -9.60 -8.89
CA ASP A 456 22.30 -10.29 -8.09
C ASP A 456 20.89 -9.82 -8.47
N GLY A 457 20.69 -8.51 -8.70
CA GLY A 457 19.41 -7.98 -9.17
C GLY A 457 19.01 -8.47 -10.56
N HIS A 458 19.94 -8.47 -11.52
CA HIS A 458 19.67 -9.03 -12.85
C HIS A 458 19.37 -10.54 -12.81
N LYS A 459 20.01 -11.28 -11.91
CA LYS A 459 19.71 -12.70 -11.68
C LYS A 459 18.30 -12.90 -11.14
N LEU A 460 17.89 -12.10 -10.14
CA LEU A 460 16.54 -12.15 -9.59
C LEU A 460 15.48 -11.84 -10.66
N ILE A 461 15.68 -10.77 -11.44
CA ILE A 461 14.76 -10.42 -12.54
C ILE A 461 14.64 -11.57 -13.56
N ALA A 462 15.76 -12.18 -13.94
CA ALA A 462 15.75 -13.32 -14.86
C ALA A 462 14.98 -14.52 -14.29
N ASN A 463 15.12 -14.80 -12.99
CA ASN A 463 14.37 -15.86 -12.30
C ASN A 463 12.87 -15.57 -12.31
N VAL A 464 12.45 -14.33 -12.02
CA VAL A 464 11.03 -13.92 -12.07
C VAL A 464 10.46 -14.09 -13.47
N ILE A 465 11.16 -13.60 -14.49
CA ILE A 465 10.73 -13.73 -15.90
C ILE A 465 10.55 -15.20 -16.27
N ASN A 466 11.51 -16.05 -15.90
CA ASN A 466 11.41 -17.50 -16.12
C ASN A 466 10.23 -18.12 -15.36
N ALA A 467 9.96 -17.66 -14.12
CA ALA A 467 8.84 -18.10 -13.29
C ALA A 467 7.45 -17.63 -13.79
N THR A 468 7.40 -16.80 -14.83
CA THR A 468 6.16 -16.51 -15.58
C THR A 468 5.94 -17.47 -16.76
N GLY A 469 6.90 -18.37 -17.03
CA GLY A 469 6.92 -19.20 -18.23
C GLY A 469 7.41 -18.44 -19.46
N TYR A 470 8.36 -17.51 -19.30
CA TYR A 470 8.96 -16.76 -20.40
C TYR A 470 10.45 -17.06 -20.55
N ASP A 471 10.86 -17.48 -21.74
CA ASP A 471 12.27 -17.63 -22.09
C ASP A 471 12.82 -16.29 -22.59
N LEU A 472 13.57 -15.61 -21.71
CA LEU A 472 14.16 -14.32 -22.02
C LEU A 472 15.18 -14.39 -23.18
N LYS A 473 15.93 -15.49 -23.30
CA LYS A 473 17.01 -15.62 -24.29
C LYS A 473 16.46 -15.74 -25.70
N HIS A 474 15.41 -16.54 -25.87
CA HIS A 474 14.77 -16.76 -27.17
C HIS A 474 13.57 -15.84 -27.40
N ASN A 475 13.15 -15.10 -26.37
CA ASN A 475 12.02 -14.19 -26.40
C ASN A 475 10.71 -14.88 -26.79
N VAL A 476 10.42 -16.00 -26.12
CA VAL A 476 9.25 -16.84 -26.38
C VAL A 476 8.58 -17.27 -25.08
N VAL A 477 7.27 -17.52 -25.16
CA VAL A 477 6.53 -18.14 -24.07
C VAL A 477 6.74 -19.65 -24.08
N ILE A 478 7.01 -20.20 -22.90
CA ILE A 478 7.11 -21.64 -22.66
C ILE A 478 5.71 -22.17 -22.36
N SER A 479 5.31 -23.24 -23.05
CA SER A 479 4.01 -23.90 -22.87
C SER A 479 2.80 -22.94 -23.00
N PRO A 480 2.61 -22.31 -24.18
CA PRO A 480 1.46 -21.45 -24.41
C PRO A 480 0.14 -22.21 -24.25
N PRO A 481 -0.96 -21.53 -23.88
CA PRO A 481 -2.25 -22.19 -23.69
C PRO A 481 -2.78 -22.79 -25.01
N PRO A 482 -3.67 -23.80 -24.95
CA PRO A 482 -4.36 -24.32 -26.12
C PRO A 482 -5.04 -23.21 -26.93
N LYS A 483 -4.95 -23.28 -28.27
CA LYS A 483 -5.53 -22.27 -29.17
C LYS A 483 -7.05 -22.18 -29.09
N ASP A 484 -7.71 -23.25 -28.65
CA ASP A 484 -9.16 -23.33 -28.47
C ASP A 484 -9.62 -22.75 -27.12
N GLY A 485 -8.70 -22.30 -26.26
CA GLY A 485 -9.01 -21.71 -24.97
C GLY A 485 -9.62 -22.70 -23.98
N SER A 486 -9.41 -24.00 -24.18
CA SER A 486 -9.99 -25.06 -23.36
C SER A 486 -9.39 -25.17 -21.95
N ALA A 487 -8.17 -24.69 -21.72
CA ALA A 487 -7.48 -24.79 -20.44
C ALA A 487 -6.55 -23.58 -20.18
N LEU A 488 -6.21 -23.36 -18.90
CA LEU A 488 -5.19 -22.39 -18.50
C LEU A 488 -3.79 -22.84 -18.95
N ALA A 489 -2.90 -21.86 -19.19
CA ALA A 489 -1.50 -22.16 -19.40
C ALA A 489 -0.86 -22.74 -18.12
N LYS A 490 0.23 -23.49 -18.30
CA LYS A 490 0.97 -24.10 -17.19
C LYS A 490 1.44 -23.02 -16.20
N TRP A 491 1.31 -23.29 -14.90
CA TRP A 491 1.89 -22.48 -13.82
C TRP A 491 3.41 -22.66 -13.74
N PHE A 492 4.13 -21.55 -13.60
CA PHE A 492 5.59 -21.54 -13.46
C PHE A 492 6.08 -20.94 -12.12
N GLY A 493 5.19 -20.77 -11.14
CA GLY A 493 5.53 -20.30 -9.80
C GLY A 493 5.16 -18.84 -9.52
N LEU A 494 5.28 -17.96 -10.51
CA LEU A 494 4.89 -16.53 -10.43
C LEU A 494 4.18 -16.06 -11.69
N GLY A 495 3.48 -16.98 -12.37
CA GLY A 495 2.82 -16.63 -13.62
C GLY A 495 2.55 -17.79 -14.55
N ARG A 496 1.92 -17.40 -15.65
CA ARG A 496 1.57 -18.25 -16.78
C ARG A 496 1.77 -17.49 -18.07
N ASN A 497 2.07 -18.19 -19.15
CA ASN A 497 2.04 -17.61 -20.49
C ASN A 497 2.92 -16.35 -20.64
N GLY A 498 3.98 -16.22 -19.83
CA GLY A 498 4.83 -15.03 -19.76
C GLY A 498 4.22 -13.80 -19.09
N ILE A 499 3.10 -13.97 -18.37
CA ILE A 499 2.39 -12.93 -17.62
C ILE A 499 2.61 -13.17 -16.13
N LEU A 500 3.01 -12.12 -15.42
CA LEU A 500 3.15 -12.11 -13.97
C LEU A 500 1.75 -12.23 -13.33
N GLU A 501 1.60 -13.14 -12.39
CA GLU A 501 0.31 -13.48 -11.78
C GLU A 501 0.52 -13.86 -10.31
N GLU A 502 -0.41 -13.47 -9.43
CA GLU A 502 -0.46 -14.01 -8.07
C GLU A 502 -1.21 -15.35 -8.08
N GLY A 503 -0.84 -16.28 -7.19
CA GLY A 503 -1.55 -17.57 -7.09
C GLY A 503 -3.07 -17.45 -6.81
N CYS A 504 -3.50 -16.30 -6.27
CA CYS A 504 -4.89 -15.98 -5.98
C CYS A 504 -5.67 -15.33 -7.14
N ASP A 505 -5.00 -14.94 -8.24
CA ASP A 505 -5.62 -14.17 -9.34
C ASP A 505 -6.70 -14.97 -10.06
N SER A 506 -6.34 -16.18 -10.51
CA SER A 506 -7.24 -17.03 -11.28
C SER A 506 -8.48 -17.43 -10.47
N SER A 507 -8.34 -17.68 -9.18
CA SER A 507 -9.47 -18.02 -8.29
C SER A 507 -10.26 -16.79 -7.81
N ALA A 508 -9.81 -15.57 -8.13
CA ALA A 508 -10.36 -14.31 -7.61
C ALA A 508 -10.43 -14.25 -6.07
N SER A 509 -9.48 -14.91 -5.40
CA SER A 509 -9.40 -15.00 -3.94
C SER A 509 -8.42 -14.00 -3.33
N CYS A 510 -7.78 -13.16 -4.15
CA CYS A 510 -6.82 -12.18 -3.66
C CYS A 510 -7.46 -11.22 -2.65
N SER A 511 -6.79 -11.06 -1.52
CA SER A 511 -7.09 -9.98 -0.59
C SER A 511 -6.62 -8.64 -1.16
N GLN A 512 -6.84 -7.59 -0.38
CA GLN A 512 -6.26 -6.28 -0.68
C GLN A 512 -4.74 -6.31 -0.80
N ASN A 513 -4.07 -7.13 0.02
CA ASN A 513 -2.63 -7.27 -0.04
C ASN A 513 -2.22 -7.88 -1.39
N GLY A 514 -2.82 -9.04 -1.74
CA GLY A 514 -2.55 -9.73 -3.00
C GLY A 514 -2.71 -8.83 -4.21
N GLN A 515 -3.78 -8.03 -4.25
CA GLN A 515 -4.03 -7.08 -5.35
C GLN A 515 -2.94 -6.03 -5.56
N THR A 516 -2.14 -5.72 -4.53
CA THR A 516 -1.11 -4.68 -4.57
C THR A 516 0.22 -5.20 -5.16
N PHE A 517 0.52 -6.49 -5.01
CA PHE A 517 1.88 -7.03 -5.12
C PHE A 517 2.51 -6.87 -6.51
N LYS A 518 1.77 -7.12 -7.59
CA LYS A 518 2.32 -6.98 -8.96
C LYS A 518 2.78 -5.55 -9.27
N GLY A 519 2.05 -4.55 -8.78
CA GLY A 519 2.44 -3.14 -8.95
C GLY A 519 3.79 -2.85 -8.28
N ILE A 520 4.00 -3.39 -7.09
CA ILE A 520 5.22 -3.20 -6.30
C ILE A 520 6.40 -3.74 -7.09
N PHE A 521 6.25 -4.95 -7.64
CA PHE A 521 7.27 -5.54 -8.48
C PHE A 521 7.69 -4.62 -9.64
N PHE A 522 6.74 -4.11 -10.44
CA PHE A 522 7.08 -3.25 -11.58
C PHE A 522 7.65 -1.89 -11.16
N HIS A 523 7.20 -1.31 -10.04
CA HIS A 523 7.77 -0.06 -9.51
C HIS A 523 9.24 -0.22 -9.15
N HIS A 524 9.60 -1.30 -8.44
CA HIS A 524 10.98 -1.54 -8.03
C HIS A 524 11.86 -2.08 -9.16
N LEU A 525 11.30 -2.85 -10.11
CA LEU A 525 11.99 -3.27 -11.33
C LEU A 525 12.50 -2.04 -12.10
N ILE A 526 11.63 -1.05 -12.32
CA ILE A 526 12.03 0.14 -13.09
C ILE A 526 12.93 1.08 -12.27
N ALA A 527 12.78 1.12 -10.94
CA ALA A 527 13.73 1.82 -10.08
C ALA A 527 15.14 1.21 -10.18
N PHE A 528 15.27 -0.12 -10.17
CA PHE A 528 16.55 -0.80 -10.37
C PHE A 528 17.12 -0.53 -11.75
N CYS A 529 16.29 -0.65 -12.78
CA CYS A 529 16.65 -0.38 -14.15
C CYS A 529 16.72 1.11 -14.50
N SER A 530 16.69 2.05 -13.55
CA SER A 530 16.87 3.48 -13.85
C SER A 530 18.29 3.79 -14.33
N ASP A 531 18.56 4.98 -14.89
CA ASP A 531 19.93 5.29 -15.32
C ASP A 531 20.87 5.39 -14.12
N LEU A 532 22.08 4.84 -14.25
CA LEU A 532 23.13 5.05 -13.25
C LEU A 532 23.42 6.56 -13.11
N PRO A 533 23.84 7.06 -11.93
CA PRO A 533 24.11 8.50 -11.74
C PRO A 533 25.19 8.99 -12.70
N GLY A 534 25.17 10.28 -13.08
CA GLY A 534 26.16 10.85 -14.03
C GLY A 534 27.60 10.84 -13.49
N GLU A 535 27.75 10.99 -12.17
CA GLU A 535 29.02 10.90 -11.45
C GLU A 535 28.95 9.82 -10.36
N PRO A 536 30.07 9.14 -10.06
CA PRO A 536 30.09 8.09 -9.04
C PRO A 536 29.96 8.68 -7.63
N ILE A 537 29.07 8.11 -6.81
CA ILE A 537 29.06 8.35 -5.36
C ILE A 537 30.23 7.60 -4.70
N ALA A 538 30.53 6.40 -5.19
CA ALA A 538 31.69 5.60 -4.81
C ALA A 538 32.37 4.99 -6.05
N GLY A 539 33.65 4.60 -5.92
CA GLY A 539 34.42 3.99 -7.01
C GLY A 539 35.00 4.99 -8.00
N THR A 540 35.28 4.54 -9.23
CA THR A 540 35.90 5.34 -10.29
C THR A 540 34.91 5.67 -11.39
N LYS A 541 35.15 6.78 -12.11
CA LYS A 541 34.32 7.17 -13.25
C LYS A 541 34.38 6.14 -14.39
N GLU A 542 35.54 5.53 -14.58
CA GLU A 542 35.77 4.48 -15.58
C GLU A 542 34.96 3.22 -15.27
N SER A 543 34.94 2.76 -14.01
CA SER A 543 34.15 1.60 -13.61
C SER A 543 32.65 1.85 -13.75
N LEU A 544 32.19 3.04 -13.36
CA LEU A 544 30.79 3.44 -13.50
C LEU A 544 30.33 3.43 -14.95
N GLU A 545 31.15 3.93 -15.87
CA GLU A 545 30.79 3.97 -17.29
C GLU A 545 30.68 2.58 -17.92
N LEU A 546 31.59 1.66 -17.56
CA LEU A 546 31.51 0.26 -17.99
C LEU A 546 30.26 -0.43 -17.45
N ASP A 547 29.94 -0.19 -16.17
CA ASP A 547 28.76 -0.76 -15.54
C ASP A 547 27.47 -0.16 -16.09
N ARG A 548 27.46 1.14 -16.44
CA ARG A 548 26.32 1.83 -17.07
C ARG A 548 25.92 1.17 -18.38
N VAL A 549 26.89 0.97 -19.28
CA VAL A 549 26.64 0.33 -20.57
C VAL A 549 26.10 -1.08 -20.38
N TRP A 550 26.73 -1.87 -19.49
CA TRP A 550 26.30 -3.24 -19.22
C TRP A 550 24.91 -3.32 -18.57
N HIS A 551 24.65 -2.48 -17.57
CA HIS A 551 23.39 -2.47 -16.85
C HIS A 551 22.24 -2.05 -17.77
N SER A 552 22.45 -1.02 -18.59
CA SER A 552 21.47 -0.57 -19.58
C SER A 552 21.18 -1.66 -20.62
N ASP A 553 22.21 -2.31 -21.17
CA ASP A 553 22.05 -3.45 -22.11
C ASP A 553 21.28 -4.61 -21.48
N LYS A 554 21.50 -4.90 -20.20
CA LYS A 554 20.75 -5.94 -19.49
C LYS A 554 19.29 -5.55 -19.25
N CYS A 555 19.02 -4.31 -18.87
CA CYS A 555 17.66 -3.84 -18.65
C CYS A 555 16.83 -3.79 -19.94
N SER A 556 17.43 -3.40 -21.08
CA SER A 556 16.73 -3.37 -22.37
C SER A 556 16.30 -4.76 -22.87
N GLN A 557 16.95 -5.84 -22.41
CA GLN A 557 16.55 -7.22 -22.73
C GLN A 557 15.17 -7.56 -22.14
N TYR A 558 14.75 -6.89 -21.05
CA TYR A 558 13.46 -7.15 -20.41
C TYR A 558 12.27 -6.49 -21.12
N THR A 559 12.51 -5.52 -22.01
CA THR A 559 11.47 -4.68 -22.64
C THR A 559 10.32 -5.47 -23.24
N LYS A 560 10.60 -6.59 -23.93
CA LYS A 560 9.56 -7.39 -24.58
C LYS A 560 8.68 -8.16 -23.59
N TRP A 561 9.24 -8.59 -22.46
CA TRP A 561 8.47 -9.21 -21.39
C TRP A 561 7.65 -8.15 -20.61
N ILE A 562 8.22 -6.98 -20.34
CA ILE A 562 7.50 -5.85 -19.73
C ILE A 562 6.33 -5.42 -20.62
N ARG A 563 6.56 -5.26 -21.93
CA ARG A 563 5.52 -4.92 -22.91
C ARG A 563 4.39 -5.93 -22.88
N ARG A 564 4.71 -7.21 -22.86
CA ARG A 564 3.72 -8.28 -22.79
C ARG A 564 2.82 -8.16 -21.54
N ASN A 565 3.40 -7.84 -20.38
CA ASN A 565 2.64 -7.63 -19.15
C ASN A 565 1.80 -6.35 -19.19
N ALA A 566 2.32 -5.26 -19.77
CA ALA A 566 1.58 -4.02 -19.94
C ALA A 566 0.38 -4.19 -20.88
N GLU A 567 0.54 -4.89 -22.01
CA GLU A 567 -0.53 -5.24 -22.95
C GLU A 567 -1.59 -6.12 -22.27
N ALA A 568 -1.15 -7.11 -21.49
CA ALA A 568 -2.05 -7.96 -20.72
C ALA A 568 -2.84 -7.15 -19.67
N ALA A 569 -2.19 -6.27 -18.92
CA ALA A 569 -2.85 -5.37 -17.98
C ALA A 569 -3.86 -4.46 -18.68
N LEU A 570 -3.49 -3.84 -19.82
CA LEU A 570 -4.38 -3.00 -20.62
C LEU A 570 -5.62 -3.75 -21.11
N SER A 571 -5.48 -5.04 -21.41
CA SER A 571 -6.61 -5.89 -21.84
C SER A 571 -7.66 -6.11 -20.74
N THR A 572 -7.31 -5.86 -19.48
CA THR A 572 -8.24 -5.96 -18.35
C THR A 572 -9.01 -4.67 -18.06
N LYS A 573 -8.78 -3.59 -18.82
CA LYS A 573 -9.50 -2.34 -18.59
C LYS A 573 -10.97 -2.48 -18.94
N ASN A 574 -11.85 -2.00 -18.06
CA ASN A 574 -13.26 -1.84 -18.40
C ASN A 574 -13.50 -0.52 -19.16
N GLU A 575 -14.77 -0.24 -19.47
CA GLU A 575 -15.20 0.99 -20.18
C GLU A 575 -14.86 2.29 -19.43
N GLU A 576 -14.72 2.22 -18.10
CA GLU A 576 -14.31 3.34 -17.23
C GLU A 576 -12.78 3.50 -17.16
N GLY A 577 -12.00 2.63 -17.83
CA GLY A 577 -10.54 2.67 -17.80
C GLY A 577 -9.90 2.04 -16.56
N LYS A 578 -10.67 1.32 -15.73
CA LYS A 578 -10.21 0.68 -14.50
C LYS A 578 -9.57 -0.68 -14.77
N PHE A 579 -8.37 -0.89 -14.23
CA PHE A 579 -7.60 -2.12 -14.41
C PHE A 579 -8.12 -3.26 -13.52
N GLY A 580 -8.13 -4.46 -14.08
CA GLY A 580 -8.39 -5.71 -13.38
C GLY A 580 -7.15 -6.33 -12.76
N MET A 581 -7.37 -7.25 -11.81
CA MET A 581 -6.28 -7.96 -11.14
C MET A 581 -5.64 -9.04 -12.03
N TRP A 582 -6.46 -9.81 -12.74
CA TRP A 582 -6.01 -11.00 -13.45
C TRP A 582 -5.67 -10.67 -14.90
N TRP A 583 -4.38 -10.42 -15.16
CA TRP A 583 -3.90 -10.02 -16.51
C TRP A 583 -3.87 -11.20 -17.50
N GLY A 584 -3.83 -12.43 -17.00
CA GLY A 584 -3.74 -13.66 -17.78
C GLY A 584 -5.10 -14.27 -18.19
N VAL A 585 -6.19 -13.49 -18.23
CA VAL A 585 -7.54 -14.00 -18.54
C VAL A 585 -7.54 -14.77 -19.88
N PRO A 586 -8.07 -16.00 -19.93
CA PRO A 586 -8.25 -16.74 -21.17
C PRO A 586 -9.21 -16.06 -22.13
N ALA A 587 -8.97 -16.26 -23.42
CA ALA A 587 -9.83 -15.71 -24.48
C ALA A 587 -11.27 -16.25 -24.48
N THR A 588 -11.52 -17.40 -23.84
CA THR A 588 -12.86 -18.03 -23.77
C THR A 588 -13.24 -18.37 -22.33
N GLN A 589 -14.43 -17.94 -21.92
CA GLN A 589 -15.00 -18.20 -20.58
C GLN A 589 -15.27 -19.70 -20.30
N SER A 590 -15.22 -20.57 -21.30
CA SER A 590 -15.31 -22.03 -21.13
C SER A 590 -14.20 -22.64 -20.25
N SER A 591 -13.08 -21.93 -20.06
CA SER A 591 -11.96 -22.33 -19.20
C SER A 591 -12.10 -21.91 -17.73
N LEU A 592 -13.15 -21.15 -17.38
CA LEU A 592 -13.43 -20.73 -16.00
C LEU A 592 -13.75 -21.91 -15.06
N ALA A 593 -13.93 -23.12 -15.58
CA ALA A 593 -14.23 -24.31 -14.77
C ALA A 593 -12.98 -24.94 -14.11
N ASP A 594 -11.76 -24.55 -14.52
CA ASP A 594 -10.49 -25.21 -14.14
C ASP A 594 -9.68 -24.43 -13.09
N TYR A 595 -10.34 -23.56 -12.30
CA TYR A 595 -9.68 -22.68 -11.34
C TYR A 595 -9.12 -23.33 -10.08
N THR A 596 -9.38 -24.61 -9.88
CA THR A 596 -9.27 -25.28 -8.58
C THR A 596 -7.95 -25.99 -8.34
N GLN A 597 -6.96 -25.88 -9.24
CA GLN A 597 -5.63 -26.41 -8.91
C GLN A 597 -4.96 -25.55 -7.85
N ASP A 598 -4.69 -26.15 -6.70
CA ASP A 598 -3.80 -25.61 -5.66
C ASP A 598 -2.43 -25.33 -6.29
N GLN A 599 -2.11 -24.04 -6.45
CA GLN A 599 -0.92 -23.55 -7.15
C GLN A 599 0.24 -23.33 -6.17
N THR A 600 0.02 -23.62 -4.89
CA THR A 600 0.98 -23.38 -3.82
C THR A 600 1.89 -24.59 -3.60
N SER A 601 3.14 -24.33 -3.26
CA SER A 601 4.10 -25.39 -3.00
C SER A 601 3.82 -26.03 -1.63
N ARG A 602 4.29 -27.26 -1.42
CA ARG A 602 4.12 -27.92 -0.11
C ARG A 602 4.88 -27.12 0.96
N GLY A 603 4.19 -26.72 2.04
CA GLY A 603 4.77 -25.88 3.10
C GLY A 603 4.46 -24.39 2.95
N SER A 604 3.66 -24.02 1.95
CA SER A 604 3.12 -22.69 1.77
C SER A 604 1.94 -22.37 2.70
N VAL A 605 2.00 -21.22 3.35
CA VAL A 605 0.87 -20.60 4.07
C VAL A 605 0.60 -19.20 3.53
N ASP A 606 -0.45 -19.04 2.74
CA ASP A 606 -0.84 -17.76 2.14
C ASP A 606 -1.62 -16.88 3.13
N TYR A 607 -0.97 -16.47 4.21
CA TYR A 607 -1.61 -15.64 5.23
C TYR A 607 -1.92 -14.22 4.74
N ARG A 608 -1.25 -13.74 3.68
CA ARG A 608 -1.51 -12.42 3.10
C ARG A 608 -2.88 -12.37 2.41
N ASN A 609 -3.35 -13.47 1.82
CA ASN A 609 -4.68 -13.56 1.23
C ASN A 609 -5.73 -14.20 2.15
N THR A 610 -5.35 -15.16 3.00
CA THR A 610 -6.28 -15.93 3.83
C THR A 610 -6.36 -15.46 5.30
N GLY A 611 -5.46 -14.56 5.71
CA GLY A 611 -5.35 -14.04 7.07
C GLY A 611 -4.34 -14.82 7.93
N VAL A 612 -3.80 -14.16 8.96
CA VAL A 612 -2.82 -14.76 9.88
C VAL A 612 -3.44 -15.95 10.63
N PRO A 613 -2.88 -17.17 10.52
CA PRO A 613 -3.38 -18.36 11.19
C PRO A 613 -3.60 -18.15 12.70
N LYS A 614 -4.64 -18.79 13.23
CA LYS A 614 -4.94 -18.79 14.68
C LYS A 614 -4.31 -20.01 15.37
N ASN A 615 -3.00 -20.16 15.25
CA ASN A 615 -2.26 -21.25 15.87
C ASN A 615 -1.08 -20.71 16.70
N THR A 616 -0.44 -21.60 17.46
CA THR A 616 0.66 -21.24 18.36
C THR A 616 1.92 -20.79 17.63
N GLU A 617 2.16 -21.27 16.40
CA GLU A 617 3.31 -20.87 15.60
C GLU A 617 3.25 -19.38 15.21
N TRP A 618 2.06 -18.87 14.86
CA TRP A 618 1.86 -17.49 14.40
C TRP A 618 1.44 -16.50 15.51
N ARG A 619 0.87 -17.00 16.62
CA ARG A 619 0.28 -16.14 17.67
C ARG A 619 0.73 -16.45 19.10
N GLY A 620 1.53 -17.49 19.31
CA GLY A 620 2.03 -17.88 20.63
C GLY A 620 1.01 -18.63 21.50
N GLU A 621 1.43 -19.01 22.72
CA GLU A 621 0.68 -19.89 23.62
C GLU A 621 -0.46 -19.19 24.38
N GLU A 622 -0.37 -17.87 24.60
CA GLU A 622 -1.37 -17.08 25.35
C GLU A 622 -2.60 -16.71 24.51
N TYR A 623 -2.69 -17.16 23.26
CA TYR A 623 -3.86 -16.89 22.42
C TYR A 623 -5.10 -17.65 22.95
N PRO A 624 -6.21 -16.96 23.28
CA PRO A 624 -7.38 -17.63 23.86
C PRO A 624 -7.91 -18.71 22.92
N ARG A 625 -7.94 -19.97 23.39
CA ARG A 625 -8.46 -21.14 22.66
C ARG A 625 -9.95 -21.03 22.28
N GLU A 626 -10.63 -19.95 22.69
CA GLU A 626 -12.08 -19.75 22.54
C GLU A 626 -12.46 -18.64 21.56
N ALA A 627 -11.50 -18.06 20.83
CA ALA A 627 -11.84 -17.16 19.74
C ALA A 627 -12.40 -17.97 18.57
N LYS A 628 -13.74 -18.21 18.59
CA LYS A 628 -14.50 -18.78 17.48
C LYS A 628 -13.91 -18.25 16.17
N ALA A 629 -13.61 -19.15 15.24
CA ALA A 629 -13.21 -18.78 13.90
C ALA A 629 -14.21 -17.70 13.44
N SER A 630 -13.70 -16.50 13.15
CA SER A 630 -14.47 -15.63 12.27
C SER A 630 -14.60 -16.49 11.03
N LYS A 631 -15.82 -16.87 10.69
CA LYS A 631 -16.06 -17.37 9.35
C LYS A 631 -15.57 -16.22 8.47
N THR A 632 -14.36 -16.34 7.94
CA THR A 632 -14.09 -15.79 6.62
C THR A 632 -15.30 -16.23 5.84
N LYS A 633 -16.07 -15.27 5.34
CA LYS A 633 -16.97 -15.59 4.25
C LYS A 633 -16.02 -16.15 3.19
N GLU A 634 -15.89 -17.48 3.14
CA GLU A 634 -15.68 -18.16 1.88
C GLU A 634 -16.60 -17.42 0.94
N GLY A 635 -16.00 -16.70 -0.01
CA GLY A 635 -16.74 -15.96 -1.00
C GLY A 635 -17.71 -16.97 -1.57
N ALA A 636 -18.98 -16.83 -1.22
CA ALA A 636 -20.02 -17.64 -1.81
C ALA A 636 -19.82 -17.52 -3.31
N ASP A 637 -19.75 -18.66 -3.99
CA ASP A 637 -19.79 -18.77 -5.44
C ASP A 637 -20.90 -17.86 -5.99
N VAL A 638 -20.56 -16.62 -6.33
CA VAL A 638 -21.35 -15.78 -7.22
C VAL A 638 -20.68 -15.87 -8.60
N TYR A 639 -20.52 -17.10 -9.07
CA TYR A 639 -20.16 -17.37 -10.46
C TYR A 639 -21.35 -17.18 -11.42
N SER A 640 -22.56 -16.97 -10.87
CA SER A 640 -23.75 -16.72 -11.69
C SER A 640 -23.89 -15.23 -12.03
N GLY A 641 -23.40 -14.82 -13.21
CA GLY A 641 -23.80 -13.58 -13.87
C GLY A 641 -22.74 -12.47 -13.98
N VAL A 642 -21.48 -12.72 -13.63
CA VAL A 642 -20.38 -11.76 -13.89
C VAL A 642 -19.83 -12.00 -15.30
N GLU A 643 -19.98 -11.02 -16.20
CA GLU A 643 -19.52 -11.12 -17.60
C GLU A 643 -17.99 -10.99 -17.72
N ASP A 644 -17.34 -10.18 -16.89
CA ASP A 644 -15.89 -9.99 -16.91
C ASP A 644 -15.20 -10.69 -15.72
N PRO A 645 -14.27 -11.63 -15.95
CA PRO A 645 -13.56 -12.33 -14.87
C PRO A 645 -12.80 -11.42 -13.89
N ASN A 646 -12.48 -10.18 -14.29
CA ASN A 646 -11.81 -9.18 -13.45
C ASN A 646 -12.76 -8.42 -12.51
N ASP A 647 -14.09 -8.59 -12.64
CA ASP A 647 -15.07 -8.05 -11.69
C ASP A 647 -15.40 -9.03 -10.54
N ARG A 648 -14.78 -10.23 -10.55
CA ARG A 648 -14.91 -11.21 -9.47
C ARG A 648 -14.11 -10.79 -8.23
N GLY A 649 -14.46 -11.40 -7.09
CA GLY A 649 -13.75 -11.16 -5.83
C GLY A 649 -13.89 -9.72 -5.36
N ARG A 650 -12.77 -9.02 -5.14
CA ARG A 650 -12.77 -7.57 -4.83
C ARG A 650 -12.99 -6.70 -6.07
N GLY A 651 -12.97 -7.26 -7.27
CA GLY A 651 -13.09 -6.54 -8.53
C GLY A 651 -11.91 -5.60 -8.77
N ARG A 652 -12.22 -4.46 -9.41
CA ARG A 652 -11.27 -3.41 -9.79
C ARG A 652 -11.12 -2.39 -8.67
N THR A 653 -9.94 -2.35 -8.05
CA THR A 653 -9.65 -1.59 -6.84
C THR A 653 -8.54 -0.58 -7.06
N VAL A 654 -8.29 0.28 -6.06
CA VAL A 654 -7.14 1.19 -6.08
C VAL A 654 -5.81 0.42 -6.25
N GLU A 655 -5.73 -0.79 -5.69
CA GLU A 655 -4.55 -1.66 -5.81
C GLU A 655 -4.34 -2.16 -7.24
N THR A 656 -5.40 -2.64 -7.91
CA THR A 656 -5.30 -3.11 -9.31
C THR A 656 -5.02 -1.97 -10.27
N GLN A 657 -5.60 -0.78 -10.00
CA GLN A 657 -5.30 0.45 -10.74
C GLN A 657 -3.83 0.85 -10.58
N GLY A 658 -3.29 0.79 -9.36
CA GLY A 658 -1.87 1.00 -9.08
C GLY A 658 -0.96 0.02 -9.80
N GLY A 659 -1.39 -1.25 -9.91
CA GLY A 659 -0.71 -2.27 -10.73
C GLY A 659 -0.63 -1.89 -12.21
N GLY A 660 -1.75 -1.48 -12.80
CA GLY A 660 -1.82 -1.00 -14.18
C GLY A 660 -0.93 0.22 -14.44
N LEU A 661 -0.96 1.22 -13.55
CA LEU A 661 -0.09 2.40 -13.62
C LEU A 661 1.39 2.00 -13.58
N SER A 662 1.76 1.12 -12.65
CA SER A 662 3.16 0.73 -12.42
C SER A 662 3.77 -0.01 -13.62
N VAL A 663 3.02 -0.93 -14.25
CA VAL A 663 3.52 -1.66 -15.43
C VAL A 663 3.61 -0.78 -16.68
N LEU A 664 2.67 0.17 -16.85
CA LEU A 664 2.72 1.14 -17.95
C LEU A 664 3.90 2.11 -17.78
N ARG A 665 4.14 2.57 -16.56
CA ARG A 665 5.32 3.35 -16.20
C ARG A 665 6.61 2.58 -16.51
N ALA A 666 6.68 1.32 -16.10
CA ALA A 666 7.85 0.48 -16.37
C ALA A 666 8.09 0.30 -17.88
N LEU A 667 7.03 0.08 -18.68
CA LEU A 667 7.13 -0.02 -20.13
C LEU A 667 7.65 1.28 -20.75
N TRP A 668 7.08 2.42 -20.37
CA TRP A 668 7.51 3.71 -20.91
C TRP A 668 8.99 4.00 -20.60
N GLU A 669 9.40 3.87 -19.35
CA GLU A 669 10.79 4.19 -18.95
C GLU A 669 11.82 3.23 -19.55
N VAL A 670 11.47 1.95 -19.79
CA VAL A 670 12.41 1.02 -20.45
C VAL A 670 12.47 1.23 -21.96
N GLU A 671 11.40 1.74 -22.60
CA GLU A 671 11.39 2.08 -24.03
C GLU A 671 12.19 3.35 -24.37
N LEU A 672 12.43 4.22 -23.38
CA LEU A 672 13.29 5.40 -23.55
C LEU A 672 14.80 5.08 -23.62
N ARG A 673 15.19 3.81 -23.41
CA ARG A 673 16.58 3.38 -23.25
C ARG A 673 17.24 2.90 -24.53
#